data_AF-A0A0G2ECX4-F1
#
_entry.id   AF-A0A0G2ECX4-F1
#
_cell.length_a   1.000
_cell.length_b   1.000
_cell.length_c   1.000
_cell.angle_alpha   90.00
_cell.angle_beta   90.00
_cell.angle_gamma   90.00
#
_symmetry.space_group_name_H-M   'P 1'
#
loop_
_entity.id
_entity.type
_entity.pdbx_description
1 polymer ?
#
loop_
_entity_poly.entity_id
_entity_poly.type
_entity_poly.pdbx_seq_one_letter_code
_entity_poly.pdbx_strand_id
1 'polypeptide(L)'
;MSPSAICSTDTAVITVPAARYHTSLVENFDFVPPKVFHVPSGLSEVEINTRGPTEIPAKTAHDYTVSDYRYKHFLPHNTLTSESPLTPYDHVDVGFRAEPEKKALFSAIPDRKDLTPSIGTEVTGVQLSQLSNQQKNELALYVAERGLVIFRKQDFVDNGIEWLKHFGSYFGRLHVHQWGFHPKDHPELTIVYRDSDKGNYFDNQTDGDLNTIAWHSDMTYEVNPPGTTFLSSLSGPECGGDTLYLNAMAAYDRLSPIMKNFLEGLEAVHSGIRQSLLSMKTNLARRPAIDTVHPVVRKHPVTGRKALWVNKEYTTKIVGMKKPESDAVLNFLFDHLHKGLDFQTRVKWEEGTVVAYDNRMVQHSITLDYPLGNGQKRHLGPKFRKFWVRVYLEAVGTTRELFLQKILDASTEYGNFSQFTPTSGPITVGIVGGGAAGLYSAILLQSLGIDYEILEMSNRTGGRIFTYRFNETAWDLSKPGEPDYYNYYDVGAMRFPGLSWMDRVIGSQNTSVVSYVNDNVEDDSDKITMIPYYFQANNTYRLYNGELVSINAIPSEQTFDIPNDNSTFSVLSPGAVFSNAVKSLTDALSQDFDTGFNLLMQYDDISAREYLLQQGYTPAEIDYIETITDATQHFDVYSLSQAVLEEWIFTASSLNSWQAVEGGMDRMINGMEKVLNQTVELNKRVTALKPSSTGGITVVINNNEKRNYSHVINTVPLGAMAVMDMTSLDLDYQQKLAIRKLWYDPAGKIGMSFKSRWWQPQVIGGQSFSDLPIRRCVYPSYGVNTTDAAGAMIASYTWSQDSSRLGAFYHTSEAQEHILDVVLSNLAAMNNVTKEFLEDQLVDTHFWDWYAHEEYVGAFAIFGPDQFSTLMPSLMQPAQNGRLHFAGEALSSGHAWIIGAVNSAYRSVSEILAVEKRNDLLESLIDTWGTIDEVDMGWYTHTTV
;
A
#
# COMPACT_ATOMS: atom_id res chain seq x y z
N MET A 1 -2.37 41.21 40.81
CA MET A 1 -1.04 41.06 40.17
C MET A 1 -0.86 39.57 39.90
N SER A 2 -0.45 39.22 38.69
CA SER A 2 -0.20 37.89 38.07
C SER A 2 0.48 36.83 38.96
N PRO A 3 0.69 35.56 38.52
CA PRO A 3 -0.06 34.67 37.60
C PRO A 3 -0.11 33.18 38.08
N SER A 4 -0.67 32.31 37.20
CA SER A 4 -0.37 30.88 36.95
C SER A 4 -1.32 29.80 37.51
N ALA A 5 -2.08 29.18 36.60
CA ALA A 5 -2.29 27.73 36.49
C ALA A 5 -3.23 27.37 35.30
N ILE A 6 -2.69 26.54 34.38
CA ILE A 6 -3.30 25.39 33.68
C ILE A 6 -4.44 25.63 32.65
N CYS A 7 -4.16 25.34 31.37
CA CYS A 7 -4.85 24.28 30.62
C CYS A 7 -4.08 23.90 29.34
N SER A 8 -4.06 22.60 29.06
CA SER A 8 -3.46 21.91 27.91
C SER A 8 -4.22 22.15 26.61
N THR A 9 -3.52 22.01 25.48
CA THR A 9 -4.13 21.67 24.19
C THR A 9 -3.24 20.66 23.47
N ASP A 10 -3.65 19.39 23.55
CA ASP A 10 -3.24 18.33 22.65
C ASP A 10 -3.62 18.71 21.21
N THR A 11 -2.67 18.65 20.29
CA THR A 11 -2.93 18.69 18.85
C THR A 11 -2.56 17.33 18.30
N ALA A 12 -3.58 16.53 17.96
CA ALA A 12 -3.41 15.25 17.29
C ALA A 12 -2.98 15.52 15.83
N VAL A 13 -1.77 15.08 15.50
CA VAL A 13 -1.26 15.01 14.13
C VAL A 13 -1.82 13.74 13.51
N ILE A 14 -2.66 13.87 12.48
CA ILE A 14 -3.20 12.76 11.71
C ILE A 14 -2.35 12.66 10.43
N THR A 15 -1.53 11.61 10.34
CA THR A 15 -0.69 11.29 9.18
C THR A 15 -1.53 10.47 8.17
N VAL A 16 -1.51 10.85 6.89
CA VAL A 16 -2.23 10.17 5.79
C VAL A 16 -1.19 9.54 4.81
N PRO A 17 -1.41 8.33 4.27
CA PRO A 17 -0.45 7.60 3.43
C PRO A 17 -0.22 8.22 2.04
N ALA A 18 0.94 7.96 1.45
CA ALA A 18 1.43 8.56 0.20
C ALA A 18 0.93 7.86 -1.07
N ALA A 19 0.38 8.63 -2.02
CA ALA A 19 0.32 8.26 -3.43
C ALA A 19 1.54 8.85 -4.16
N ARG A 20 2.17 8.06 -5.04
CA ARG A 20 3.41 8.38 -5.77
C ARG A 20 3.26 9.55 -6.76
N TYR A 21 3.40 10.78 -6.27
CA TYR A 21 4.15 11.91 -6.85
C TYR A 21 4.49 12.79 -5.65
N HIS A 22 5.77 13.06 -5.35
CA HIS A 22 6.13 13.86 -4.17
C HIS A 22 5.35 15.17 -4.15
N THR A 23 4.36 15.25 -3.26
CA THR A 23 3.68 16.48 -2.85
C THR A 23 3.84 16.60 -1.35
N SER A 24 4.95 17.16 -0.91
CA SER A 24 5.06 17.61 0.48
C SER A 24 4.23 18.90 0.63
N LEU A 25 3.32 18.93 1.59
CA LEU A 25 2.73 20.19 2.06
C LEU A 25 3.84 21.01 2.71
N VAL A 26 3.90 22.31 2.43
CA VAL A 26 4.80 23.22 3.16
C VAL A 26 4.18 23.49 4.54
N GLU A 27 4.63 22.79 5.58
CA GLU A 27 4.26 23.09 6.96
C GLU A 27 4.82 24.47 7.35
N ASN A 28 3.97 25.49 7.48
CA ASN A 28 4.13 26.70 8.32
C ASN A 28 3.09 27.82 8.04
N PHE A 29 1.79 27.52 7.99
CA PHE A 29 0.78 28.58 8.04
C PHE A 29 -0.45 28.20 8.87
N ASP A 30 -0.59 28.84 10.03
CA ASP A 30 -1.85 28.91 10.77
C ASP A 30 -2.87 29.71 9.94
N PHE A 31 -3.67 29.02 9.13
CA PHE A 31 -4.85 29.62 8.52
C PHE A 31 -5.89 29.86 9.61
N VAL A 32 -6.08 31.12 10.01
CA VAL A 32 -7.21 31.54 10.85
C VAL A 32 -8.34 31.97 9.91
N PRO A 33 -9.45 31.21 9.80
CA PRO A 33 -10.60 31.65 9.02
C PRO A 33 -11.07 33.01 9.56
N PRO A 34 -11.48 33.97 8.72
CA PRO A 34 -12.09 35.20 9.23
C PRO A 34 -13.31 34.83 10.09
N LYS A 35 -13.32 35.28 11.35
CA LYS A 35 -14.42 35.03 12.31
C LYS A 35 -15.80 35.54 11.85
N VAL A 36 -15.85 36.28 10.74
CA VAL A 36 -17.06 36.86 10.16
C VAL A 36 -16.96 36.78 8.64
N PHE A 37 -17.86 36.03 8.01
CA PHE A 37 -18.05 36.07 6.56
C PHE A 37 -18.74 37.40 6.20
N HIS A 38 -18.10 38.23 5.38
CA HIS A 38 -18.77 39.39 4.79
C HIS A 38 -19.66 38.95 3.63
N VAL A 39 -20.94 38.77 3.92
CA VAL A 39 -21.99 38.61 2.92
C VAL A 39 -22.09 39.92 2.11
N PRO A 40 -22.09 39.88 0.77
CA PRO A 40 -22.28 41.07 -0.05
C PRO A 40 -23.56 41.83 0.35
N SER A 41 -23.49 43.15 0.44
CA SER A 41 -24.62 44.01 0.80
C SER A 41 -25.83 43.75 -0.13
N GLY A 42 -26.96 43.32 0.44
CA GLY A 42 -28.22 43.09 -0.29
C GLY A 42 -28.81 41.69 -0.20
N LEU A 43 -28.13 40.73 0.45
CA LEU A 43 -28.70 39.43 0.81
C LEU A 43 -29.24 39.52 2.24
N SER A 44 -30.57 39.59 2.40
CA SER A 44 -31.21 39.56 3.72
C SER A 44 -30.97 38.21 4.40
N GLU A 45 -30.52 38.28 5.66
CA GLU A 45 -30.39 37.20 6.67
C GLU A 45 -30.54 35.76 6.12
N VAL A 46 -29.42 35.19 5.67
CA VAL A 46 -29.32 33.73 5.49
C VAL A 46 -28.94 33.15 6.84
N GLU A 47 -29.81 32.34 7.43
CA GLU A 47 -29.53 31.61 8.66
C GLU A 47 -28.38 30.63 8.39
N ILE A 48 -27.22 30.88 8.99
CA ILE A 48 -26.03 30.04 8.79
C ILE A 48 -26.32 28.71 9.49
N ASN A 49 -26.54 27.66 8.71
CA ASN A 49 -26.63 26.31 9.25
C ASN A 49 -25.24 25.87 9.72
N THR A 50 -25.03 25.83 11.04
CA THR A 50 -23.78 25.34 11.65
C THR A 50 -23.59 23.83 11.52
N ARG A 51 -24.54 23.10 10.92
CA ARG A 51 -24.53 21.63 10.79
C ARG A 51 -24.42 21.12 9.34
N GLY A 52 -24.16 21.97 8.34
CA GLY A 52 -23.96 21.53 6.94
C GLY A 52 -23.78 22.66 5.92
N PRO A 53 -23.42 22.34 4.66
CA PRO A 53 -23.22 23.33 3.59
C PRO A 53 -24.47 24.18 3.37
N THR A 54 -24.33 25.51 3.42
CA THR A 54 -25.40 26.43 3.01
C THR A 54 -25.11 26.91 1.60
N GLU A 55 -25.94 26.50 0.63
CA GLU A 55 -25.80 26.96 -0.75
C GLU A 55 -26.55 28.28 -0.98
N ILE A 56 -25.87 29.24 -1.60
CA ILE A 56 -26.44 30.52 -2.00
C ILE A 56 -26.38 30.67 -3.53
N PRO A 57 -27.48 31.01 -4.20
CA PRO A 57 -27.46 31.29 -5.62
C PRO A 57 -26.55 32.49 -5.89
N ALA A 58 -25.70 32.38 -6.91
CA ALA A 58 -24.86 33.50 -7.32
C ALA A 58 -25.72 34.63 -7.90
N LYS A 59 -25.32 35.88 -7.64
CA LYS A 59 -26.02 37.02 -8.22
C LYS A 59 -25.84 37.02 -9.74
N THR A 60 -26.96 36.96 -10.46
CA THR A 60 -27.03 37.12 -11.91
C THR A 60 -27.70 38.45 -12.27
N ALA A 61 -27.26 39.10 -13.35
CA ALA A 61 -27.78 40.36 -13.90
C ALA A 61 -29.20 40.20 -14.44
N HIS A 62 -29.56 38.97 -14.81
CA HIS A 62 -30.91 38.61 -15.21
C HIS A 62 -31.50 37.60 -14.23
N ASP A 63 -32.78 37.79 -13.90
CA ASP A 63 -33.53 36.81 -13.13
C ASP A 63 -33.97 35.66 -14.05
N TYR A 64 -33.30 34.52 -13.92
CA TYR A 64 -33.60 33.32 -14.70
C TYR A 64 -34.75 32.51 -14.13
N THR A 65 -35.20 32.80 -12.90
CA THR A 65 -36.30 32.07 -12.25
C THR A 65 -37.65 32.32 -12.94
N VAL A 66 -37.74 33.40 -13.72
CA VAL A 66 -38.91 33.80 -14.53
C VAL A 66 -38.68 33.68 -16.05
N SER A 67 -37.60 33.00 -16.50
CA SER A 67 -37.26 32.85 -17.92
C SER A 67 -37.33 31.40 -18.41
N ASP A 68 -37.66 31.18 -19.69
CA ASP A 68 -37.63 29.87 -20.36
C ASP A 68 -36.19 29.43 -20.75
N TYR A 69 -35.19 29.73 -19.92
CA TYR A 69 -33.81 29.36 -20.18
C TYR A 69 -33.62 27.84 -20.10
N ARG A 70 -33.25 27.23 -21.24
CA ARG A 70 -33.08 25.78 -21.42
C ARG A 70 -32.21 25.12 -20.34
N TYR A 71 -31.12 25.78 -19.92
CA TYR A 71 -30.14 25.25 -18.97
C TYR A 71 -30.28 25.83 -17.56
N LYS A 72 -31.51 26.21 -17.14
CA LYS A 72 -31.77 26.78 -15.79
C LYS A 72 -31.33 25.89 -14.62
N HIS A 73 -31.20 24.58 -14.83
CA HIS A 73 -30.71 23.64 -13.82
C HIS A 73 -29.19 23.70 -13.61
N PHE A 74 -28.43 24.34 -14.51
CA PHE A 74 -27.00 24.62 -14.37
C PHE A 74 -26.70 26.03 -13.83
N LEU A 75 -27.70 26.71 -13.24
CA LEU A 75 -27.49 28.05 -12.69
C LEU A 75 -26.47 28.03 -11.53
N PRO A 76 -25.55 29.01 -11.49
CA PRO A 76 -24.43 29.01 -10.56
C PRO A 76 -24.89 29.23 -9.11
N HIS A 77 -24.45 28.34 -8.22
CA HIS A 77 -24.52 28.46 -6.77
C HIS A 77 -23.11 28.54 -6.20
N ASN A 78 -23.01 29.07 -4.98
CA ASN A 78 -21.83 29.01 -4.13
C ASN A 78 -22.17 28.24 -2.86
N THR A 79 -21.20 27.52 -2.32
CA THR A 79 -21.32 26.85 -1.02
C THR A 79 -20.61 27.66 0.06
N LEU A 80 -21.29 27.92 1.18
CA LEU A 80 -20.68 28.41 2.42
C LEU A 80 -20.25 27.19 3.26
N THR A 81 -19.00 26.75 3.10
CA THR A 81 -18.39 25.68 3.92
C THR A 81 -16.98 26.03 4.38
N SER A 82 -16.54 25.34 5.42
CA SER A 82 -15.15 25.22 5.83
C SER A 82 -14.75 23.74 5.70
N GLU A 83 -14.53 23.29 4.47
CA GLU A 83 -14.01 21.94 4.21
C GLU A 83 -12.48 21.91 4.46
N SER A 84 -11.97 20.77 4.90
CA SER A 84 -10.53 20.54 5.02
C SER A 84 -9.89 20.40 3.63
N PRO A 85 -8.57 20.68 3.47
CA PRO A 85 -7.83 20.34 2.24
C PRO A 85 -8.09 18.91 1.76
N LEU A 86 -7.99 18.69 0.45
CA LEU A 86 -8.06 17.34 -0.09
C LEU A 86 -6.86 16.53 0.40
N THR A 87 -7.12 15.30 0.82
CA THR A 87 -6.09 14.34 1.19
C THR A 87 -5.63 13.55 -0.03
N PRO A 88 -4.38 13.06 -0.05
CA PRO A 88 -3.91 12.12 -1.06
C PRO A 88 -4.86 10.91 -1.15
N TYR A 89 -5.00 10.37 -2.36
CA TYR A 89 -5.70 9.10 -2.60
C TYR A 89 -5.24 8.46 -3.92
N ASP A 90 -5.56 7.18 -4.11
CA ASP A 90 -5.15 6.37 -5.26
C ASP A 90 -6.13 6.44 -6.44
N HIS A 91 -5.61 6.50 -7.69
CA HIS A 91 -6.44 6.56 -8.90
C HIS A 91 -5.90 5.73 -10.08
N VAL A 92 -6.68 4.77 -10.55
CA VAL A 92 -6.37 3.99 -11.76
C VAL A 92 -6.89 4.74 -12.99
N ASP A 93 -6.01 5.10 -13.92
CA ASP A 93 -6.43 5.85 -15.11
C ASP A 93 -7.06 4.91 -16.15
N VAL A 94 -8.26 5.23 -16.61
CA VAL A 94 -8.96 4.37 -17.60
C VAL A 94 -8.24 4.23 -18.93
N GLY A 95 -7.30 5.12 -19.25
CA GLY A 95 -6.43 5.02 -20.42
C GLY A 95 -5.56 3.76 -20.43
N PHE A 96 -5.27 3.14 -19.28
CA PHE A 96 -4.56 1.87 -19.22
C PHE A 96 -5.39 0.67 -19.69
N ARG A 97 -6.72 0.78 -19.64
CA ARG A 97 -7.66 -0.25 -20.13
C ARG A 97 -7.94 -0.12 -21.63
N ALA A 98 -7.24 0.78 -22.32
CA ALA A 98 -7.41 1.03 -23.73
C ALA A 98 -6.60 0.04 -24.56
N GLU A 99 -7.17 -0.45 -25.65
CA GLU A 99 -6.38 -1.11 -26.68
C GLU A 99 -5.43 -0.08 -27.34
N PRO A 100 -4.11 -0.34 -27.42
CA PRO A 100 -3.15 0.63 -27.95
C PRO A 100 -3.50 1.16 -29.34
N GLU A 101 -4.08 0.31 -30.19
CA GLU A 101 -4.46 0.65 -31.56
C GLU A 101 -5.80 1.43 -31.64
N LYS A 102 -6.54 1.55 -30.54
CA LYS A 102 -7.81 2.30 -30.42
C LYS A 102 -8.83 1.95 -31.52
N LYS A 103 -8.87 0.67 -31.90
CA LYS A 103 -9.67 0.18 -33.03
C LYS A 103 -11.16 0.43 -32.83
N ALA A 104 -11.69 0.23 -31.61
CA ALA A 104 -13.11 0.36 -31.35
C ALA A 104 -13.57 1.82 -31.42
N LEU A 105 -12.76 2.74 -30.89
CA LEU A 105 -12.95 4.18 -30.95
C LEU A 105 -12.80 4.67 -32.39
N PHE A 106 -11.68 4.38 -33.06
CA PHE A 106 -11.44 4.88 -34.43
C PHE A 106 -12.46 4.36 -35.45
N SER A 107 -13.09 3.21 -35.19
CA SER A 107 -14.24 2.73 -35.97
C SER A 107 -15.51 3.54 -35.72
N ALA A 108 -15.71 4.03 -34.49
CA ALA A 108 -16.84 4.90 -34.13
C ALA A 108 -16.61 6.38 -34.47
N ILE A 109 -15.35 6.81 -34.65
CA ILE A 109 -14.96 8.17 -35.04
C ILE A 109 -14.20 8.21 -36.38
N PRO A 110 -14.84 7.77 -37.49
CA PRO A 110 -14.19 7.75 -38.79
C PRO A 110 -13.83 9.16 -39.28
N ASP A 111 -14.66 10.16 -38.97
CA ASP A 111 -14.48 11.55 -39.36
C ASP A 111 -13.70 12.32 -38.29
N ARG A 112 -12.37 12.21 -38.35
CA ARG A 112 -11.42 12.90 -37.47
C ARG A 112 -10.43 13.76 -38.25
N LYS A 113 -10.12 14.95 -37.74
CA LYS A 113 -9.18 15.89 -38.36
C LYS A 113 -8.25 16.50 -37.32
N ASP A 114 -6.96 16.24 -37.45
CA ASP A 114 -5.96 16.87 -36.59
C ASP A 114 -5.88 18.37 -36.86
N LEU A 115 -5.88 19.17 -35.79
CA LEU A 115 -5.77 20.62 -35.86
C LEU A 115 -4.32 21.04 -36.10
N THR A 116 -3.40 20.42 -35.36
CA THR A 116 -1.96 20.63 -35.51
C THR A 116 -1.23 19.28 -35.33
N PRO A 117 0.04 19.17 -35.78
CA PRO A 117 0.80 17.92 -35.63
C PRO A 117 0.90 17.45 -34.17
N SER A 118 1.16 18.35 -33.23
CA SER A 118 1.44 17.97 -31.84
C SER A 118 0.24 18.05 -30.89
N ILE A 119 -0.86 18.71 -31.26
CA ILE A 119 -2.03 18.83 -30.37
C ILE A 119 -3.34 19.00 -31.14
N GLY A 120 -4.40 18.41 -30.59
CA GLY A 120 -5.77 18.68 -31.02
C GLY A 120 -6.23 17.81 -32.16
N THR A 121 -7.38 17.16 -31.97
CA THR A 121 -8.12 16.48 -33.04
C THR A 121 -9.60 16.84 -32.95
N GLU A 122 -10.18 17.29 -34.05
CA GLU A 122 -11.61 17.52 -34.16
C GLU A 122 -12.32 16.26 -34.66
N VAL A 123 -13.46 15.95 -34.06
CA VAL A 123 -14.28 14.77 -34.34
C VAL A 123 -15.73 15.18 -34.57
N THR A 124 -16.34 14.62 -35.60
CA THR A 124 -17.75 14.83 -35.95
C THR A 124 -18.48 13.51 -36.19
N GLY A 125 -19.80 13.50 -36.09
CA GLY A 125 -20.62 12.34 -36.47
C GLY A 125 -20.83 11.27 -35.38
N VAL A 126 -20.26 11.47 -34.18
CA VAL A 126 -20.46 10.60 -33.00
C VAL A 126 -21.05 11.38 -31.85
N GLN A 127 -21.80 10.73 -30.95
CA GLN A 127 -22.19 11.29 -29.67
C GLN A 127 -21.40 10.62 -28.55
N LEU A 128 -20.81 11.40 -27.64
CA LEU A 128 -20.13 10.88 -26.44
C LEU A 128 -21.07 10.02 -25.58
N SER A 129 -22.37 10.33 -25.61
CA SER A 129 -23.42 9.55 -24.94
C SER A 129 -23.60 8.12 -25.44
N GLN A 130 -23.12 7.83 -26.66
CA GLN A 130 -23.25 6.55 -27.33
C GLN A 130 -21.99 5.70 -27.27
N LEU A 131 -20.90 6.21 -26.68
CA LEU A 131 -19.66 5.46 -26.57
C LEU A 131 -19.82 4.27 -25.62
N SER A 132 -19.36 3.11 -26.06
CA SER A 132 -19.19 1.94 -25.18
C SER A 132 -18.06 2.17 -24.18
N ASN A 133 -17.99 1.34 -23.14
CA ASN A 133 -16.92 1.41 -22.14
C ASN A 133 -15.53 1.23 -22.78
N GLN A 134 -15.38 0.29 -23.72
CA GLN A 134 -14.15 0.13 -24.47
C GLN A 134 -13.75 1.40 -25.23
N GLN A 135 -14.72 2.05 -25.89
CA GLN A 135 -14.46 3.29 -26.62
C GLN A 135 -14.12 4.45 -25.69
N LYS A 136 -14.66 4.49 -24.47
CA LYS A 136 -14.29 5.48 -23.45
C LYS A 136 -12.87 5.26 -22.91
N ASN A 137 -12.45 4.01 -22.69
CA ASN A 137 -11.06 3.69 -22.34
C ASN A 137 -10.11 4.19 -23.43
N GLU A 138 -10.39 3.82 -24.68
CA GLU A 138 -9.62 4.25 -25.85
C GLU A 138 -9.65 5.77 -26.05
N LEU A 139 -10.76 6.44 -25.68
CA LEU A 139 -10.86 7.89 -25.71
C LEU A 139 -9.93 8.54 -24.70
N ALA A 140 -9.82 8.00 -23.48
CA ALA A 140 -8.90 8.50 -22.47
C ALA A 140 -7.44 8.42 -22.95
N LEU A 141 -7.03 7.25 -23.51
CA LEU A 141 -5.70 7.11 -24.11
C LEU A 141 -5.52 8.07 -25.28
N TYR A 142 -6.52 8.21 -26.15
CA TYR A 142 -6.44 9.11 -27.30
C TYR A 142 -6.28 10.57 -26.89
N VAL A 143 -7.01 11.01 -25.86
CA VAL A 143 -6.88 12.35 -25.28
C VAL A 143 -5.51 12.54 -24.65
N ALA A 144 -4.97 11.54 -23.94
CA ALA A 144 -3.62 11.58 -23.38
C ALA A 144 -2.52 11.64 -24.45
N GLU A 145 -2.71 11.03 -25.63
CA GLU A 145 -1.76 11.10 -26.73
C GLU A 145 -1.83 12.41 -27.52
N ARG A 146 -3.05 12.90 -27.76
CA ARG A 146 -3.32 14.11 -28.55
C ARG A 146 -3.33 15.40 -27.73
N GLY A 147 -3.36 15.29 -26.41
CA GLY A 147 -3.60 16.37 -25.44
C GLY A 147 -5.06 16.86 -25.42
N LEU A 148 -5.72 16.91 -26.58
CA LEU A 148 -7.01 17.57 -26.78
C LEU A 148 -7.81 16.89 -27.89
N VAL A 149 -9.08 16.58 -27.65
CA VAL A 149 -10.04 16.08 -28.64
C VAL A 149 -11.34 16.87 -28.55
N ILE A 150 -11.85 17.35 -29.68
CA ILE A 150 -12.98 18.27 -29.77
C ILE A 150 -14.13 17.56 -30.47
N PHE A 151 -15.26 17.45 -29.81
CA PHE A 151 -16.48 16.84 -30.33
C PHE A 151 -17.49 17.93 -30.64
N ARG A 152 -17.97 17.96 -31.89
CA ARG A 152 -18.99 18.94 -32.32
C ARG A 152 -20.40 18.35 -32.21
N LYS A 153 -21.39 19.23 -32.04
CA LYS A 153 -22.84 18.91 -32.09
C LYS A 153 -23.23 17.76 -31.13
N GLN A 154 -22.75 17.84 -29.90
CA GLN A 154 -23.00 16.85 -28.85
C GLN A 154 -24.31 17.13 -28.10
N ASP A 155 -24.99 16.06 -27.69
CA ASP A 155 -26.11 16.03 -26.74
C ASP A 155 -25.66 16.02 -25.26
N PHE A 156 -24.34 16.14 -25.03
CA PHE A 156 -23.67 15.91 -23.75
C PHE A 156 -24.35 16.59 -22.55
N VAL A 157 -24.63 17.89 -22.65
CA VAL A 157 -25.27 18.67 -21.58
C VAL A 157 -26.78 18.45 -21.50
N ASP A 158 -27.41 17.98 -22.58
CA ASP A 158 -28.84 17.73 -22.65
C ASP A 158 -29.26 16.44 -21.93
N ASN A 159 -28.32 15.52 -21.71
CA ASN A 159 -28.53 14.30 -20.93
C ASN A 159 -28.70 14.56 -19.42
N GLY A 160 -28.43 15.78 -18.94
CA GLY A 160 -28.65 16.20 -17.56
C GLY A 160 -27.48 15.94 -16.61
N ILE A 161 -27.58 16.51 -15.40
CA ILE A 161 -26.50 16.55 -14.40
C ILE A 161 -26.06 15.16 -13.95
N GLU A 162 -27.00 14.27 -13.62
CA GLU A 162 -26.64 12.92 -13.14
C GLU A 162 -25.97 12.09 -14.23
N TRP A 163 -26.39 12.25 -15.48
CA TRP A 163 -25.71 11.60 -16.58
C TRP A 163 -24.27 12.12 -16.76
N LEU A 164 -24.06 13.43 -16.67
CA LEU A 164 -22.71 14.03 -16.74
C LEU A 164 -21.80 13.54 -15.61
N LYS A 165 -22.32 13.43 -14.39
CA LYS A 165 -21.61 12.85 -13.25
C LYS A 165 -21.25 11.41 -13.52
N HIS A 166 -22.21 10.58 -13.95
CA HIS A 166 -21.96 9.18 -14.27
C HIS A 166 -20.94 9.00 -15.41
N PHE A 167 -21.05 9.81 -16.46
CA PHE A 167 -20.08 9.81 -17.56
C PHE A 167 -18.68 10.22 -17.07
N GLY A 168 -18.58 11.28 -16.28
CA GLY A 168 -17.33 11.76 -15.68
C GLY A 168 -16.69 10.71 -14.77
N SER A 169 -17.47 10.15 -13.85
CA SER A 169 -17.03 9.15 -12.88
C SER A 169 -16.45 7.89 -13.53
N TYR A 170 -16.80 7.62 -14.79
CA TYR A 170 -16.18 6.54 -15.55
C TYR A 170 -14.66 6.74 -15.69
N PHE A 171 -14.22 7.98 -15.94
CA PHE A 171 -12.83 8.32 -16.23
C PHE A 171 -12.01 8.63 -14.96
N GLY A 172 -12.66 8.81 -13.80
CA GLY A 172 -11.99 9.06 -12.53
C GLY A 172 -12.89 9.66 -11.46
N ARG A 173 -12.34 9.89 -10.26
CA ARG A 173 -13.07 10.56 -9.18
C ARG A 173 -13.35 12.00 -9.59
N LEU A 174 -14.62 12.41 -9.48
CA LEU A 174 -15.03 13.77 -9.76
C LEU A 174 -14.40 14.73 -8.73
N HIS A 175 -13.62 15.69 -9.21
CA HIS A 175 -12.96 16.65 -8.34
C HIS A 175 -13.90 17.81 -8.01
N VAL A 176 -14.07 18.05 -6.71
CA VAL A 176 -14.81 19.20 -6.19
C VAL A 176 -13.88 20.39 -6.16
N HIS A 177 -14.05 21.33 -7.08
CA HIS A 177 -13.14 22.47 -7.20
C HIS A 177 -13.13 23.32 -5.90
N GLN A 178 -11.94 23.76 -5.49
CA GLN A 178 -11.72 24.53 -4.26
C GLN A 178 -12.48 25.88 -4.27
N TRP A 179 -12.75 26.39 -5.47
CA TRP A 179 -13.40 27.66 -5.76
C TRP A 179 -14.49 27.49 -6.84
N GLY A 180 -15.25 28.54 -7.11
CA GLY A 180 -16.07 28.61 -8.33
C GLY A 180 -17.47 28.07 -8.17
N PHE A 181 -18.29 28.39 -9.16
CA PHE A 181 -19.71 28.09 -9.13
C PHE A 181 -19.98 26.64 -9.50
N HIS A 182 -21.12 26.15 -9.07
CA HIS A 182 -21.60 24.80 -9.35
C HIS A 182 -23.12 24.84 -9.52
N PRO A 183 -23.74 23.84 -10.17
CA PRO A 183 -25.18 23.68 -10.08
C PRO A 183 -25.59 23.41 -8.64
N LYS A 184 -26.83 23.80 -8.28
CA LYS A 184 -27.37 23.58 -6.95
C LYS A 184 -27.24 22.10 -6.55
N ASP A 185 -26.76 21.82 -5.35
CA ASP A 185 -26.60 20.48 -4.77
C ASP A 185 -25.63 19.56 -5.53
N HIS A 186 -24.82 20.10 -6.46
CA HIS A 186 -23.91 19.33 -7.33
C HIS A 186 -22.49 19.95 -7.39
N PRO A 187 -21.76 19.98 -6.26
CA PRO A 187 -20.47 20.65 -6.12
C PRO A 187 -19.34 20.08 -6.99
N GLU A 188 -19.51 18.86 -7.52
CA GLU A 188 -18.55 18.15 -8.39
C GLU A 188 -18.51 18.69 -9.83
N LEU A 189 -19.54 19.45 -10.23
CA LEU A 189 -19.59 20.12 -11.53
C LEU A 189 -19.24 21.59 -11.38
N THR A 190 -18.25 22.05 -12.14
CA THR A 190 -17.86 23.46 -12.11
C THR A 190 -18.53 24.25 -13.23
N ILE A 191 -19.15 25.37 -12.88
CA ILE A 191 -19.74 26.33 -13.80
C ILE A 191 -18.80 27.51 -13.99
N VAL A 192 -18.29 27.64 -15.22
CA VAL A 192 -17.54 28.83 -15.62
C VAL A 192 -18.55 29.87 -16.12
N TYR A 193 -18.82 30.88 -15.29
CA TYR A 193 -19.85 31.89 -15.53
C TYR A 193 -19.28 33.30 -15.60
N ARG A 194 -19.76 34.08 -16.58
CA ARG A 194 -19.49 35.52 -16.67
C ARG A 194 -20.68 36.30 -17.22
N ASP A 195 -20.97 37.43 -16.58
CA ASP A 195 -22.17 38.24 -16.81
C ASP A 195 -21.91 39.60 -17.49
N SER A 196 -22.94 40.17 -18.11
CA SER A 196 -22.89 41.41 -18.90
C SER A 196 -22.70 42.69 -18.08
N ASP A 197 -23.07 42.69 -16.80
CA ASP A 197 -22.97 43.86 -15.92
C ASP A 197 -21.55 44.09 -15.39
N LYS A 198 -20.65 43.12 -15.61
CA LYS A 198 -19.21 43.32 -15.43
C LYS A 198 -18.68 43.97 -16.70
N GLY A 199 -18.70 45.31 -16.73
CA GLY A 199 -18.38 46.15 -17.90
C GLY A 199 -17.10 45.80 -18.67
N ASN A 200 -16.86 46.47 -19.80
CA ASN A 200 -15.75 46.21 -20.74
C ASN A 200 -14.46 45.80 -20.02
N TYR A 201 -13.96 44.59 -20.32
CA TYR A 201 -12.77 44.04 -19.65
C TYR A 201 -11.51 44.89 -19.88
N PHE A 202 -11.43 45.59 -21.02
CA PHE A 202 -10.34 46.51 -21.33
C PHE A 202 -10.29 47.73 -20.40
N ASP A 203 -11.42 48.13 -19.80
CA ASP A 203 -11.51 49.30 -18.90
C ASP A 203 -11.31 48.91 -17.41
N ASN A 204 -11.40 47.62 -17.06
CA ASN A 204 -11.33 47.10 -15.68
C ASN A 204 -9.99 46.40 -15.35
N GLN A 205 -8.95 46.60 -16.16
CA GLN A 205 -7.60 46.12 -15.85
C GLN A 205 -7.00 46.92 -14.69
N THR A 206 -7.31 46.49 -13.48
CA THR A 206 -6.85 47.13 -12.23
C THR A 206 -5.37 46.87 -11.93
N ASP A 207 -4.70 45.98 -12.68
CA ASP A 207 -3.32 45.53 -12.44
C ASP A 207 -2.30 45.87 -13.55
N GLY A 208 -2.70 46.62 -14.60
CA GLY A 208 -1.75 47.15 -15.61
C GLY A 208 -1.26 46.18 -16.69
N ASP A 209 -1.88 45.02 -16.86
CA ASP A 209 -1.54 44.06 -17.91
C ASP A 209 -1.98 44.52 -19.32
N LEU A 210 -1.24 44.09 -20.36
CA LEU A 210 -1.52 44.47 -21.75
C LEU A 210 -2.43 43.47 -22.49
N ASN A 211 -2.68 42.30 -21.91
CA ASN A 211 -3.51 41.25 -22.50
C ASN A 211 -4.05 40.31 -21.43
N THR A 212 -4.94 39.41 -21.85
CA THR A 212 -5.75 38.57 -20.97
C THR A 212 -5.25 37.13 -20.90
N ILE A 213 -4.08 36.85 -21.46
CA ILE A 213 -3.55 35.50 -21.62
C ILE A 213 -2.92 35.03 -20.31
N ALA A 214 -3.44 33.94 -19.78
CA ALA A 214 -2.99 33.31 -18.55
C ALA A 214 -2.91 31.81 -18.80
N TRP A 215 -1.75 31.33 -19.24
CA TRP A 215 -1.50 29.92 -19.50
C TRP A 215 -1.35 29.14 -18.19
N HIS A 216 -2.18 28.12 -18.01
CA HIS A 216 -2.13 27.25 -16.85
C HIS A 216 -2.70 25.86 -17.16
N SER A 217 -2.27 24.87 -16.38
CA SER A 217 -3.06 23.66 -16.14
C SER A 217 -3.87 23.91 -14.87
N ASP A 218 -5.09 23.40 -14.79
CA ASP A 218 -5.94 23.70 -13.63
C ASP A 218 -5.37 23.09 -12.35
N MET A 219 -5.47 23.83 -11.24
CA MET A 219 -5.32 23.27 -9.89
C MET A 219 -4.02 22.48 -9.67
N THR A 220 -2.91 22.91 -10.29
CA THR A 220 -1.62 22.21 -10.15
C THR A 220 -1.03 22.24 -8.75
N TYR A 221 -1.68 22.93 -7.81
CA TYR A 221 -1.35 22.97 -6.39
C TYR A 221 -2.14 21.95 -5.56
N GLU A 222 -3.05 21.18 -6.17
CA GLU A 222 -3.71 20.07 -5.48
C GLU A 222 -2.76 18.88 -5.35
N VAL A 223 -2.90 18.13 -4.25
CA VAL A 223 -2.11 16.93 -3.96
C VAL A 223 -2.22 15.90 -5.10
N ASN A 224 -3.45 15.68 -5.59
CA ASN A 224 -3.74 14.94 -6.81
C ASN A 224 -4.27 15.92 -7.86
N PRO A 225 -3.43 16.48 -8.76
CA PRO A 225 -3.90 17.41 -9.77
C PRO A 225 -4.91 16.76 -10.74
N PRO A 226 -5.80 17.54 -11.37
CA PRO A 226 -6.72 17.03 -12.38
C PRO A 226 -6.03 16.38 -13.59
N GLY A 227 -6.58 15.25 -14.06
CA GLY A 227 -6.31 14.50 -15.28
C GLY A 227 -7.27 14.83 -16.42
N THR A 228 -7.88 13.81 -17.04
CA THR A 228 -8.82 14.02 -18.15
C THR A 228 -9.96 14.95 -17.73
N THR A 229 -10.25 15.95 -18.54
CA THR A 229 -11.21 17.01 -18.20
C THR A 229 -12.12 17.26 -19.39
N PHE A 230 -13.42 17.35 -19.11
CA PHE A 230 -14.44 17.64 -20.12
C PHE A 230 -15.01 19.04 -19.89
N LEU A 231 -15.08 19.83 -20.96
CA LEU A 231 -15.60 21.18 -20.94
C LEU A 231 -16.62 21.36 -22.08
N SER A 232 -17.85 21.75 -21.73
CA SER A 232 -18.94 21.92 -22.69
C SER A 232 -19.56 23.32 -22.66
N SER A 233 -19.89 23.85 -23.85
CA SER A 233 -20.53 25.17 -24.00
C SER A 233 -22.03 25.08 -23.79
N LEU A 234 -22.57 25.80 -22.81
CA LEU A 234 -24.01 25.99 -22.65
C LEU A 234 -24.51 27.24 -23.39
N SER A 235 -23.69 28.31 -23.41
CA SER A 235 -23.92 29.52 -24.19
C SER A 235 -22.62 30.32 -24.31
N GLY A 236 -22.45 31.02 -25.43
CA GLY A 236 -21.27 31.83 -25.72
C GLY A 236 -21.57 32.96 -26.72
N PRO A 237 -20.64 33.91 -26.90
CA PRO A 237 -20.74 34.90 -27.97
C PRO A 237 -20.57 34.25 -29.35
N GLU A 238 -21.18 34.83 -30.40
CA GLU A 238 -21.04 34.32 -31.77
C GLU A 238 -19.61 34.43 -32.34
N CYS A 239 -18.82 35.35 -31.81
CA CYS A 239 -17.43 35.56 -32.20
C CYS A 239 -16.58 35.93 -30.97
N GLY A 240 -15.37 35.37 -30.91
CA GLY A 240 -14.45 35.54 -29.80
C GLY A 240 -14.80 34.65 -28.60
N GLY A 241 -13.99 34.72 -27.56
CA GLY A 241 -14.19 33.92 -26.36
C GLY A 241 -13.59 32.52 -26.41
N ASP A 242 -12.72 32.27 -27.39
CA ASP A 242 -12.06 31.00 -27.66
C ASP A 242 -11.11 30.58 -26.53
N THR A 243 -10.76 29.30 -26.52
CA THR A 243 -9.75 28.75 -25.59
C THR A 243 -8.50 28.33 -26.37
N LEU A 244 -7.35 28.82 -25.94
CA LEU A 244 -6.05 28.38 -26.43
C LEU A 244 -5.58 27.17 -25.62
N TYR A 245 -4.91 26.23 -26.28
CA TYR A 245 -4.33 25.04 -25.65
C TYR A 245 -2.88 24.86 -26.15
N LEU A 246 -1.99 24.37 -25.30
CA LEU A 246 -0.60 24.05 -25.64
C LEU A 246 -0.23 22.65 -25.14
N ASN A 247 0.69 21.98 -25.84
CA ASN A 247 1.20 20.67 -25.44
C ASN A 247 2.55 20.79 -24.70
N ALA A 248 2.53 20.54 -23.39
CA ALA A 248 3.72 20.63 -22.54
C ALA A 248 4.71 19.47 -22.73
N MET A 249 4.29 18.33 -23.29
CA MET A 249 5.22 17.27 -23.73
C MET A 249 6.01 17.70 -24.96
N ALA A 250 5.31 18.25 -25.95
CA ALA A 250 5.95 18.76 -27.17
C ALA A 250 6.90 19.94 -26.87
N ALA A 251 6.57 20.74 -25.86
CA ALA A 251 7.47 21.76 -25.31
C ALA A 251 8.73 21.13 -24.69
N TYR A 252 8.58 20.12 -23.84
CA TYR A 252 9.71 19.40 -23.25
C TYR A 252 10.61 18.77 -24.32
N ASP A 253 10.03 18.11 -25.33
CA ASP A 253 10.76 17.40 -26.38
C ASP A 253 11.74 18.30 -27.15
N ARG A 254 11.42 19.60 -27.26
CA ARG A 254 12.23 20.62 -27.95
C ARG A 254 13.42 21.14 -27.15
N LEU A 255 13.48 20.88 -25.84
CA LEU A 255 14.62 21.27 -25.03
C LEU A 255 15.87 20.47 -25.43
N SER A 256 17.04 21.10 -25.32
CA SER A 256 18.31 20.41 -25.54
C SER A 256 18.50 19.28 -24.51
N PRO A 257 19.25 18.21 -24.83
CA PRO A 257 19.55 17.16 -23.85
C PRO A 257 20.17 17.70 -22.54
N ILE A 258 21.00 18.74 -22.62
CA ILE A 258 21.58 19.41 -21.45
C ILE A 258 20.50 20.03 -20.57
N MET A 259 19.54 20.73 -21.17
CA MET A 259 18.45 21.34 -20.43
C MET A 259 17.50 20.29 -19.85
N LYS A 260 17.22 19.20 -20.60
CA LYS A 260 16.43 18.07 -20.07
C LYS A 260 17.09 17.47 -18.84
N ASN A 261 18.38 17.13 -18.91
CA ASN A 261 19.12 16.57 -17.78
C ASN A 261 19.21 17.52 -16.59
N PHE A 262 19.32 18.83 -16.83
CA PHE A 262 19.35 19.83 -15.76
C PHE A 262 18.01 19.95 -15.03
N LEU A 263 16.89 19.86 -15.76
CA LEU A 263 15.54 20.02 -15.19
C LEU A 263 15.01 18.73 -14.56
N GLU A 264 15.48 17.58 -15.01
CA GLU A 264 15.10 16.28 -14.44
C GLU A 264 15.64 16.14 -13.01
N GLY A 265 14.73 15.84 -12.07
CA GLY A 265 15.01 15.80 -10.64
C GLY A 265 14.80 17.13 -9.91
N LEU A 266 14.54 18.25 -10.62
CA LEU A 266 14.14 19.50 -9.96
C LEU A 266 12.66 19.46 -9.58
N GLU A 267 12.35 20.10 -8.46
CA GLU A 267 10.99 20.25 -7.93
C GLU A 267 10.62 21.73 -7.78
N ALA A 268 9.34 22.06 -7.87
CA ALA A 268 8.83 23.41 -7.74
C ALA A 268 7.60 23.48 -6.85
N VAL A 269 7.41 24.61 -6.17
CA VAL A 269 6.23 24.89 -5.36
C VAL A 269 5.11 25.43 -6.24
N HIS A 270 3.94 24.79 -6.19
CA HIS A 270 2.70 25.22 -6.78
C HIS A 270 1.78 25.75 -5.68
N SER A 271 1.29 26.99 -5.82
CA SER A 271 0.54 27.70 -4.77
C SER A 271 -0.86 28.09 -5.22
N GLY A 272 -1.87 27.71 -4.42
CA GLY A 272 -3.26 28.16 -4.59
C GLY A 272 -3.54 29.55 -4.02
N ILE A 273 -2.58 30.19 -3.34
CA ILE A 273 -2.78 31.44 -2.59
C ILE A 273 -3.18 32.60 -3.52
N ARG A 274 -2.52 32.74 -4.68
CA ARG A 274 -2.83 33.81 -5.63
C ARG A 274 -4.27 33.72 -6.12
N GLN A 275 -4.72 32.52 -6.49
CA GLN A 275 -6.10 32.29 -6.93
C GLN A 275 -7.10 32.52 -5.79
N SER A 276 -6.74 32.15 -4.56
CA SER A 276 -7.53 32.43 -3.36
C SER A 276 -7.76 33.93 -3.15
N LEU A 277 -6.70 34.74 -3.17
CA LEU A 277 -6.78 36.19 -2.99
C LEU A 277 -7.60 36.88 -4.09
N LEU A 278 -7.48 36.42 -5.33
CA LEU A 278 -8.28 36.93 -6.46
C LEU A 278 -9.76 36.54 -6.33
N SER A 279 -10.05 35.34 -5.82
CA SER A 279 -11.41 34.81 -5.71
C SER A 279 -12.19 35.41 -4.53
N MET A 280 -11.53 35.80 -3.44
CA MET A 280 -12.16 36.46 -2.26
C MET A 280 -12.93 37.75 -2.60
N LYS A 281 -12.67 38.37 -3.76
CA LYS A 281 -13.40 39.57 -4.23
C LYS A 281 -14.77 39.25 -4.84
N THR A 282 -15.04 37.99 -5.22
CA THR A 282 -16.27 37.63 -5.97
C THR A 282 -16.93 36.32 -5.57
N ASN A 283 -16.21 35.38 -4.96
CA ASN A 283 -16.65 34.01 -4.63
C ASN A 283 -16.16 33.59 -3.23
N LEU A 284 -16.85 32.61 -2.65
CA LEU A 284 -16.48 32.02 -1.36
C LEU A 284 -15.62 30.77 -1.59
N ALA A 285 -14.59 30.61 -0.76
CA ALA A 285 -13.75 29.41 -0.73
C ALA A 285 -14.53 28.25 -0.12
N ARG A 286 -14.40 27.04 -0.65
CA ARG A 286 -14.83 25.82 0.05
C ARG A 286 -13.77 25.28 0.99
N ARG A 287 -12.51 25.35 0.56
CA ARG A 287 -11.33 24.85 1.26
C ARG A 287 -10.23 25.91 1.34
N PRO A 288 -9.38 25.88 2.37
CA PRO A 288 -8.23 26.79 2.46
C PRO A 288 -7.25 26.56 1.31
N ALA A 289 -6.52 27.61 0.91
CA ALA A 289 -5.46 27.52 -0.09
C ALA A 289 -4.28 26.71 0.45
N ILE A 290 -3.69 25.90 -0.42
CA ILE A 290 -2.54 25.06 -0.10
C ILE A 290 -1.38 25.34 -1.06
N ASP A 291 -0.19 24.99 -0.61
CA ASP A 291 1.03 24.93 -1.40
C ASP A 291 1.51 23.48 -1.43
N THR A 292 1.78 22.96 -2.62
CA THR A 292 2.35 21.63 -2.84
C THR A 292 3.65 21.73 -3.62
N VAL A 293 4.54 20.78 -3.39
CA VAL A 293 5.73 20.57 -4.22
C VAL A 293 5.39 19.60 -5.35
N HIS A 294 5.86 19.86 -6.57
CA HIS A 294 5.73 18.92 -7.69
C HIS A 294 7.00 18.95 -8.55
N PRO A 295 7.33 17.88 -9.28
CA PRO A 295 8.49 17.88 -10.17
C PRO A 295 8.33 18.92 -11.30
N VAL A 296 9.41 19.61 -11.66
CA VAL A 296 9.46 20.54 -12.81
C VAL A 296 9.23 19.82 -14.14
N VAL A 297 9.68 18.56 -14.22
CA VAL A 297 9.44 17.64 -15.33
C VAL A 297 8.67 16.43 -14.78
N ARG A 298 7.42 16.27 -15.19
CA ARG A 298 6.61 15.10 -14.78
C ARG A 298 6.57 14.05 -15.88
N LYS A 299 6.37 12.80 -15.49
CA LYS A 299 6.01 11.70 -16.40
C LYS A 299 4.48 11.58 -16.43
N HIS A 300 3.90 11.42 -17.61
CA HIS A 300 2.48 11.13 -17.74
C HIS A 300 2.24 9.65 -17.39
N PRO A 301 1.26 9.32 -16.53
CA PRO A 301 1.08 7.96 -16.04
C PRO A 301 0.78 6.97 -17.17
N VAL A 302 -0.19 7.26 -18.05
CA VAL A 302 -0.57 6.35 -19.14
C VAL A 302 0.48 6.27 -20.27
N THR A 303 0.87 7.41 -20.84
CA THR A 303 1.73 7.42 -22.04
C THR A 303 3.22 7.28 -21.74
N GLY A 304 3.63 7.41 -20.47
CA GLY A 304 5.03 7.40 -20.05
C GLY A 304 5.87 8.59 -20.54
N ARG A 305 5.29 9.54 -21.28
CA ARG A 305 6.00 10.69 -21.85
C ARG A 305 6.28 11.76 -20.79
N LYS A 306 7.40 12.47 -20.93
CA LYS A 306 7.78 13.58 -20.05
C LYS A 306 7.15 14.90 -20.52
N ALA A 307 6.71 15.73 -19.58
CA ALA A 307 6.11 17.04 -19.82
C ALA A 307 6.67 18.08 -18.85
N LEU A 308 6.78 19.33 -19.31
CA LEU A 308 7.05 20.47 -18.41
C LEU A 308 5.84 20.71 -17.50
N TRP A 309 6.04 20.62 -16.19
CA TRP A 309 5.00 20.77 -15.19
C TRP A 309 5.19 22.05 -14.36
N VAL A 310 5.23 23.18 -15.07
CA VAL A 310 5.32 24.51 -14.45
C VAL A 310 4.42 25.46 -15.21
N ASN A 311 3.75 26.37 -14.50
CA ASN A 311 2.93 27.41 -15.12
C ASN A 311 2.99 28.70 -14.30
N LYS A 312 2.83 29.85 -14.97
CA LYS A 312 3.02 31.16 -14.37
C LYS A 312 1.93 31.52 -13.33
N GLU A 313 0.77 30.87 -13.40
CA GLU A 313 -0.32 31.14 -12.46
C GLU A 313 -0.08 30.51 -11.08
N TYR A 314 0.49 29.30 -11.03
CA TYR A 314 0.62 28.54 -9.80
C TYR A 314 2.05 28.29 -9.35
N THR A 315 3.04 28.20 -10.24
CA THR A 315 4.42 27.86 -9.87
C THR A 315 5.16 29.09 -9.33
N THR A 316 5.63 29.04 -8.08
CA THR A 316 6.21 30.19 -7.37
C THR A 316 7.73 30.16 -7.22
N LYS A 317 8.33 28.98 -7.03
CA LYS A 317 9.78 28.80 -6.89
C LYS A 317 10.21 27.35 -7.17
N ILE A 318 11.48 27.16 -7.54
CA ILE A 318 12.14 25.85 -7.61
C ILE A 318 12.79 25.56 -6.25
N VAL A 319 12.54 24.37 -5.71
CA VAL A 319 13.07 23.90 -4.42
C VAL A 319 14.59 23.82 -4.48
N GLY A 320 15.26 24.26 -3.42
CA GLY A 320 16.73 24.23 -3.31
C GLY A 320 17.48 25.33 -4.07
N MET A 321 16.83 26.09 -4.95
CA MET A 321 17.46 27.19 -5.69
C MET A 321 17.31 28.55 -4.99
N LYS A 322 18.28 29.46 -5.17
CA LYS A 322 18.11 30.86 -4.72
C LYS A 322 17.10 31.56 -5.62
N LYS A 323 16.41 32.57 -5.07
CA LYS A 323 15.34 33.29 -5.79
C LYS A 323 15.74 33.78 -7.19
N PRO A 324 16.88 34.47 -7.42
CA PRO A 324 17.24 34.91 -8.77
C PRO A 324 17.49 33.76 -9.76
N GLU A 325 18.02 32.63 -9.27
CA GLU A 325 18.29 31.44 -10.09
C GLU A 325 16.98 30.74 -10.45
N SER A 326 16.12 30.52 -9.45
CA SER A 326 14.76 29.99 -9.64
C SER A 326 13.95 30.85 -10.59
N ASP A 327 13.94 32.18 -10.39
CA ASP A 327 13.22 33.12 -11.24
C ASP A 327 13.77 33.08 -12.68
N ALA A 328 15.08 32.97 -12.88
CA ALA A 328 15.67 32.87 -14.21
C ALA A 328 15.25 31.59 -14.94
N VAL A 329 15.30 30.43 -14.27
CA VAL A 329 14.89 29.14 -14.84
C VAL A 329 13.39 29.13 -15.12
N LEU A 330 12.55 29.53 -14.16
CA LEU A 330 11.10 29.53 -14.33
C LEU A 330 10.68 30.49 -15.45
N ASN A 331 11.23 31.70 -15.52
CA ASN A 331 10.90 32.64 -16.60
C ASN A 331 11.31 32.11 -17.98
N PHE A 332 12.45 31.41 -18.08
CA PHE A 332 12.83 30.72 -19.32
C PHE A 332 11.79 29.66 -19.71
N LEU A 333 11.35 28.82 -18.76
CA LEU A 333 10.36 27.77 -19.02
C LEU A 333 8.99 28.33 -19.39
N PHE A 334 8.54 29.37 -18.68
CA PHE A 334 7.29 30.07 -18.99
C PHE A 334 7.33 30.68 -20.38
N ASP A 335 8.42 31.37 -20.74
CA ASP A 335 8.58 31.94 -22.07
C ASP A 335 8.57 30.87 -23.16
N HIS A 336 9.26 29.74 -22.94
CA HIS A 336 9.27 28.61 -23.87
C HIS A 336 7.86 28.07 -24.10
N LEU A 337 7.10 27.83 -23.03
CA LEU A 337 5.71 27.37 -23.11
C LEU A 337 4.81 28.39 -23.82
N HIS A 338 4.86 29.66 -23.41
CA HIS A 338 3.94 30.69 -23.89
C HIS A 338 4.19 31.10 -25.35
N LYS A 339 5.45 31.13 -25.78
CA LYS A 339 5.84 31.60 -27.13
C LYS A 339 5.86 30.49 -28.18
N GLY A 340 5.75 29.23 -27.78
CA GLY A 340 5.82 28.06 -28.67
C GLY A 340 4.55 27.82 -29.49
N LEU A 341 4.28 28.69 -30.46
CA LEU A 341 3.11 28.61 -31.35
C LEU A 341 3.03 27.29 -32.14
N ASP A 342 4.15 26.61 -32.35
CA ASP A 342 4.26 25.36 -33.09
C ASP A 342 3.84 24.11 -32.30
N PHE A 343 3.46 24.28 -31.03
CA PHE A 343 2.79 23.27 -30.21
C PHE A 343 1.53 23.78 -29.52
N GLN A 344 0.90 24.80 -30.10
CA GLN A 344 -0.33 25.43 -29.63
C GLN A 344 -1.48 25.25 -30.63
N THR A 345 -2.72 25.29 -30.14
CA THR A 345 -3.92 25.35 -30.96
C THR A 345 -4.97 26.27 -30.32
N ARG A 346 -5.91 26.75 -31.13
CA ARG A 346 -7.03 27.62 -30.71
C ARG A 346 -8.34 26.93 -31.02
N VAL A 347 -9.13 26.68 -29.98
CA VAL A 347 -10.46 26.07 -30.11
C VAL A 347 -11.52 27.15 -30.14
N LYS A 348 -12.14 27.27 -31.32
CA LYS A 348 -13.36 28.07 -31.48
C LYS A 348 -14.57 27.30 -30.99
N TRP A 349 -15.36 27.95 -30.15
CA TRP A 349 -16.55 27.36 -29.57
C TRP A 349 -17.77 27.48 -30.49
N GLU A 350 -18.52 26.39 -30.62
CA GLU A 350 -19.82 26.31 -31.29
C GLU A 350 -20.84 25.67 -30.35
N GLU A 351 -22.14 25.86 -30.61
CA GLU A 351 -23.19 25.21 -29.83
C GLU A 351 -23.02 23.67 -29.86
N GLY A 352 -23.15 23.03 -28.69
CA GLY A 352 -22.94 21.59 -28.55
C GLY A 352 -21.48 21.15 -28.71
N THR A 353 -20.51 22.06 -28.65
CA THR A 353 -19.09 21.65 -28.62
C THR A 353 -18.73 21.13 -27.23
N VAL A 354 -18.14 19.94 -27.18
CA VAL A 354 -17.51 19.37 -25.99
C VAL A 354 -16.03 19.18 -26.28
N VAL A 355 -15.20 19.59 -25.34
CA VAL A 355 -13.76 19.45 -25.41
C VAL A 355 -13.30 18.50 -24.32
N ALA A 356 -12.60 17.44 -24.70
CA ALA A 356 -11.91 16.53 -23.80
C ALA A 356 -10.40 16.79 -23.89
N TYR A 357 -9.74 17.05 -22.77
CA TYR A 357 -8.30 17.32 -22.74
C TYR A 357 -7.65 16.78 -21.47
N ASP A 358 -6.34 16.59 -21.52
CA ASP A 358 -5.58 16.06 -20.37
C ASP A 358 -4.85 17.18 -19.62
N ASN A 359 -5.36 17.55 -18.43
CA ASN A 359 -4.77 18.62 -17.62
C ASN A 359 -3.33 18.33 -17.16
N ARG A 360 -2.87 17.07 -17.20
CA ARG A 360 -1.52 16.69 -16.77
C ARG A 360 -0.44 17.08 -17.77
N MET A 361 -0.82 17.40 -19.01
CA MET A 361 0.12 17.71 -20.08
C MET A 361 -0.30 18.88 -20.97
N VAL A 362 -1.51 19.40 -20.78
CA VAL A 362 -2.03 20.54 -21.52
C VAL A 362 -2.16 21.74 -20.60
N GLN A 363 -1.59 22.86 -21.03
CA GLN A 363 -1.95 24.18 -20.47
C GLN A 363 -2.92 24.87 -21.42
N HIS A 364 -3.77 25.72 -20.87
CA HIS A 364 -4.78 26.43 -21.61
C HIS A 364 -4.91 27.88 -21.12
N SER A 365 -5.46 28.73 -21.98
CA SER A 365 -5.78 30.11 -21.66
C SER A 365 -7.07 30.51 -22.33
N ILE A 366 -7.95 31.19 -21.59
CA ILE A 366 -9.11 31.84 -22.17
C ILE A 366 -8.66 33.06 -22.99
N THR A 367 -9.35 33.33 -24.10
CA THR A 367 -9.22 34.58 -24.84
C THR A 367 -10.46 35.43 -24.59
N LEU A 368 -10.27 36.67 -24.13
CA LEU A 368 -11.36 37.63 -23.90
C LEU A 368 -11.44 38.67 -25.02
N ASP A 369 -11.53 38.20 -26.26
CA ASP A 369 -11.52 38.98 -27.49
C ASP A 369 -12.92 39.25 -28.08
N TYR A 370 -13.89 39.49 -27.20
CA TYR A 370 -15.28 39.80 -27.56
C TYR A 370 -15.78 41.03 -26.79
N PRO A 371 -16.56 41.93 -27.41
CA PRO A 371 -17.03 43.14 -26.76
C PRO A 371 -18.03 42.83 -25.64
N LEU A 372 -17.82 43.43 -24.46
CA LEU A 372 -18.71 43.36 -23.30
C LEU A 372 -19.26 44.75 -23.01
N GLY A 373 -20.22 45.24 -23.82
CA GLY A 373 -20.74 46.58 -23.61
C GLY A 373 -22.10 46.87 -24.26
N ASN A 374 -22.97 47.53 -23.48
CA ASN A 374 -24.25 48.07 -23.89
C ASN A 374 -24.09 49.05 -25.06
N GLY A 375 -24.64 48.68 -26.23
CA GLY A 375 -25.08 49.66 -27.22
C GLY A 375 -24.18 49.94 -28.42
N GLN A 376 -23.45 48.96 -28.98
CA GLN A 376 -22.97 49.10 -30.37
C GLN A 376 -23.54 48.05 -31.32
N LYS A 377 -24.31 48.60 -32.27
CA LYS A 377 -25.09 47.95 -33.32
C LYS A 377 -24.18 47.35 -34.40
N ARG A 378 -24.05 46.03 -34.41
CA ARG A 378 -24.08 45.21 -35.63
C ARG A 378 -24.86 43.95 -35.30
N HIS A 379 -26.15 43.98 -35.63
CA HIS A 379 -27.12 42.89 -35.67
C HIS A 379 -26.73 41.61 -34.92
N LEU A 380 -26.75 41.64 -33.59
CA LEU A 380 -26.74 40.44 -32.75
C LEU A 380 -27.61 40.74 -31.53
N GLY A 381 -28.63 39.91 -31.33
CA GLY A 381 -29.72 40.14 -30.38
C GLY A 381 -29.27 40.16 -28.91
N PRO A 382 -30.20 40.41 -27.97
CA PRO A 382 -29.91 40.58 -26.55
C PRO A 382 -29.68 39.22 -25.87
N LYS A 383 -28.57 38.53 -26.19
CA LYS A 383 -28.19 37.23 -25.60
C LYS A 383 -26.66 37.05 -25.68
N PHE A 384 -25.89 37.64 -24.77
CA PHE A 384 -24.44 37.38 -24.70
C PHE A 384 -24.04 36.95 -23.30
N ARG A 385 -23.70 35.67 -23.12
CA ARG A 385 -23.29 35.07 -21.82
C ARG A 385 -22.30 33.92 -22.05
N LYS A 386 -21.38 33.68 -21.10
CA LYS A 386 -20.55 32.46 -21.04
C LYS A 386 -21.10 31.57 -19.93
N PHE A 387 -21.50 30.36 -20.30
CA PHE A 387 -21.83 29.28 -19.37
C PHE A 387 -21.15 28.01 -19.86
N TRP A 388 -20.39 27.36 -18.99
CA TRP A 388 -19.74 26.07 -19.26
C TRP A 388 -20.03 25.10 -18.12
N VAL A 389 -20.12 23.80 -18.42
CA VAL A 389 -20.05 22.74 -17.40
C VAL A 389 -18.71 22.04 -17.56
N ARG A 390 -17.95 21.95 -16.46
CA ARG A 390 -16.63 21.32 -16.40
C ARG A 390 -16.63 20.15 -15.43
N VAL A 391 -16.13 19.00 -15.89
CA VAL A 391 -15.93 17.79 -15.10
C VAL A 391 -14.44 17.60 -14.91
N TYR A 392 -13.95 17.77 -13.69
CA TYR A 392 -12.56 17.50 -13.32
C TYR A 392 -12.44 16.07 -12.83
N LEU A 393 -11.36 15.38 -13.20
CA LEU A 393 -11.05 14.04 -12.72
C LEU A 393 -9.69 14.11 -12.09
N GLU A 394 -9.53 13.72 -10.84
CA GLU A 394 -8.22 13.65 -10.19
C GLU A 394 -7.45 12.42 -10.72
N ALA A 395 -6.13 12.53 -10.97
CA ALA A 395 -5.37 11.40 -11.51
C ALA A 395 -3.94 11.24 -10.96
N VAL A 396 -3.64 10.06 -10.40
CA VAL A 396 -2.31 9.56 -10.03
C VAL A 396 -2.31 8.04 -10.17
N GLY A 397 -1.50 7.49 -11.09
CA GLY A 397 -1.38 6.04 -11.33
C GLY A 397 -1.01 5.27 -10.07
N THR A 398 -1.56 4.06 -9.97
CA THR A 398 -1.59 3.24 -8.74
C THR A 398 -0.45 2.24 -8.65
N THR A 399 -0.26 1.69 -7.44
CA THR A 399 0.47 0.43 -7.17
C THR A 399 0.03 -0.70 -8.12
N ARG A 400 -1.26 -0.76 -8.51
CA ARG A 400 -1.84 -1.73 -9.48
C ARG A 400 -1.29 -1.62 -10.90
N GLU A 401 -1.03 -0.42 -11.41
CA GLU A 401 -0.50 -0.23 -12.77
C GLU A 401 1.01 -0.42 -12.82
N LEU A 402 1.74 0.05 -11.79
CA LEU A 402 3.15 -0.30 -11.61
C LEU A 402 3.33 -1.81 -11.47
N PHE A 403 2.46 -2.48 -10.72
CA PHE A 403 2.43 -3.92 -10.56
C PHE A 403 2.16 -4.66 -11.89
N LEU A 404 1.08 -4.32 -12.60
CA LEU A 404 0.76 -4.91 -13.91
C LEU A 404 1.87 -4.65 -14.92
N GLN A 405 2.39 -3.43 -14.97
CA GLN A 405 3.47 -3.08 -15.89
C GLN A 405 4.76 -3.82 -15.56
N LYS A 406 5.14 -3.94 -14.28
CA LYS A 406 6.38 -4.62 -13.87
C LYS A 406 6.33 -6.14 -14.09
N ILE A 407 5.15 -6.75 -13.94
CA ILE A 407 4.93 -8.18 -14.22
C ILE A 407 4.79 -8.47 -15.71
N LEU A 408 4.19 -7.57 -16.50
CA LEU A 408 3.91 -7.82 -17.92
C LEU A 408 4.99 -7.29 -18.87
N ASP A 409 5.70 -6.22 -18.52
CA ASP A 409 6.79 -5.68 -19.34
C ASP A 409 8.03 -6.59 -19.26
N ALA A 410 8.84 -6.55 -20.31
CA ALA A 410 10.18 -7.15 -20.35
C ALA A 410 11.13 -6.39 -19.42
N SER A 411 10.86 -6.42 -18.12
CA SER A 411 11.70 -5.87 -17.08
C SER A 411 12.85 -6.83 -16.83
N THR A 412 14.09 -6.32 -16.87
CA THR A 412 15.27 -7.06 -16.40
C THR A 412 15.25 -7.31 -14.90
N GLU A 413 14.32 -6.68 -14.18
CA GLU A 413 14.18 -6.73 -12.73
C GLU A 413 13.27 -7.88 -12.28
N TYR A 414 12.33 -8.33 -13.13
CA TYR A 414 11.21 -9.21 -12.75
C TYR A 414 11.17 -10.56 -13.42
N GLY A 415 12.20 -10.88 -14.21
CA GLY A 415 12.11 -11.94 -15.18
C GLY A 415 11.29 -11.48 -16.39
N ASN A 416 11.86 -11.64 -17.58
CA ASN A 416 11.17 -11.29 -18.80
C ASN A 416 10.11 -12.37 -19.13
N PHE A 417 8.94 -12.34 -18.48
CA PHE A 417 7.91 -13.38 -18.67
C PHE A 417 7.41 -13.49 -20.10
N SER A 418 7.51 -12.40 -20.89
CA SER A 418 7.14 -12.39 -22.31
C SER A 418 7.92 -13.42 -23.15
N GLN A 419 9.11 -13.81 -22.69
CA GLN A 419 9.97 -14.81 -23.33
C GLN A 419 9.39 -16.23 -23.26
N PHE A 420 8.52 -16.50 -22.28
CA PHE A 420 7.93 -17.82 -22.11
C PHE A 420 6.77 -18.04 -23.09
N THR A 421 6.62 -19.30 -23.47
CA THR A 421 5.55 -19.74 -24.37
C THR A 421 4.40 -20.29 -23.51
N PRO A 422 3.16 -19.78 -23.64
CA PRO A 422 2.00 -20.30 -22.91
C PRO A 422 1.74 -21.79 -23.20
N THR A 423 1.06 -22.48 -22.29
CA THR A 423 0.63 -23.86 -22.55
C THR A 423 -0.43 -23.92 -23.65
N SER A 424 -0.49 -25.05 -24.36
CA SER A 424 -1.49 -25.28 -25.42
C SER A 424 -2.82 -25.84 -24.92
N GLY A 425 -2.99 -26.02 -23.60
CA GLY A 425 -4.15 -26.66 -22.98
C GLY A 425 -4.59 -25.94 -21.69
N PRO A 426 -5.53 -26.51 -20.92
CA PRO A 426 -5.94 -25.94 -19.64
C PRO A 426 -4.76 -25.78 -18.67
N ILE A 427 -4.76 -24.69 -17.92
CA ILE A 427 -3.80 -24.47 -16.85
C ILE A 427 -4.17 -25.40 -15.70
N THR A 428 -3.25 -26.29 -15.33
CA THR A 428 -3.35 -27.17 -14.16
C THR A 428 -2.15 -26.93 -13.26
N VAL A 429 -2.38 -26.76 -11.97
CA VAL A 429 -1.34 -26.36 -11.01
C VAL A 429 -1.16 -27.41 -9.91
N GLY A 430 0.03 -27.97 -9.78
CA GLY A 430 0.40 -28.80 -8.63
C GLY A 430 0.96 -27.93 -7.51
N ILE A 431 0.37 -27.97 -6.32
CA ILE A 431 0.84 -27.26 -5.14
C ILE A 431 1.53 -28.25 -4.22
N VAL A 432 2.81 -28.04 -3.92
CA VAL A 432 3.59 -28.88 -3.01
C VAL A 432 3.61 -28.23 -1.64
N GLY A 433 2.94 -28.85 -0.67
CA GLY A 433 2.76 -28.36 0.71
C GLY A 433 1.37 -27.78 0.97
N GLY A 434 0.72 -28.23 2.03
CA GLY A 434 -0.58 -27.79 2.54
C GLY A 434 -0.48 -26.77 3.68
N GLY A 435 0.57 -25.94 3.69
CA GLY A 435 0.72 -24.83 4.64
C GLY A 435 -0.02 -23.57 4.18
N ALA A 436 0.13 -22.46 4.93
CA ALA A 436 -0.54 -21.18 4.63
C ALA A 436 -0.36 -20.70 3.18
N ALA A 437 0.88 -20.77 2.65
CA ALA A 437 1.18 -20.41 1.27
C ALA A 437 0.43 -21.31 0.26
N GLY A 438 0.45 -22.63 0.46
CA GLY A 438 -0.21 -23.59 -0.42
C GLY A 438 -1.73 -23.45 -0.43
N LEU A 439 -2.35 -23.35 0.75
CA LEU A 439 -3.79 -23.12 0.85
C LEU A 439 -4.20 -21.77 0.27
N TYR A 440 -3.41 -20.71 0.48
CA TYR A 440 -3.72 -19.41 -0.10
C TYR A 440 -3.55 -19.41 -1.63
N SER A 441 -2.51 -20.06 -2.18
CA SER A 441 -2.39 -20.27 -3.63
C SER A 441 -3.62 -20.97 -4.21
N ALA A 442 -4.15 -21.99 -3.52
CA ALA A 442 -5.36 -22.68 -3.94
C ALA A 442 -6.61 -21.77 -3.92
N ILE A 443 -6.80 -20.96 -2.87
CA ILE A 443 -7.89 -19.97 -2.79
C ILE A 443 -7.83 -19.01 -4.00
N LEU A 444 -6.63 -18.48 -4.29
CA LEU A 444 -6.43 -17.56 -5.42
C LEU A 444 -6.73 -18.24 -6.76
N LEU A 445 -6.18 -19.44 -7.01
CA LEU A 445 -6.40 -20.19 -8.25
C LEU A 445 -7.87 -20.55 -8.46
N GLN A 446 -8.55 -21.01 -7.39
CA GLN A 446 -9.99 -21.29 -7.41
C GLN A 446 -10.81 -20.06 -7.78
N SER A 447 -10.48 -18.90 -7.21
CA SER A 447 -11.19 -17.64 -7.51
C SER A 447 -11.08 -17.22 -8.99
N LEU A 448 -10.06 -17.72 -9.68
CA LEU A 448 -9.79 -17.49 -11.10
C LEU A 448 -10.30 -18.64 -12.01
N GLY A 449 -10.89 -19.69 -11.43
CA GLY A 449 -11.34 -20.87 -12.16
C GLY A 449 -10.20 -21.72 -12.75
N ILE A 450 -9.02 -21.73 -12.10
CA ILE A 450 -7.87 -22.55 -12.49
C ILE A 450 -7.83 -23.82 -11.63
N ASP A 451 -7.67 -24.97 -12.28
CA ASP A 451 -7.59 -26.27 -11.62
C ASP A 451 -6.26 -26.43 -10.87
N TYR A 452 -6.32 -26.96 -9.64
CA TYR A 452 -5.17 -27.19 -8.78
C TYR A 452 -5.28 -28.54 -8.05
N GLU A 453 -4.16 -29.09 -7.57
CA GLU A 453 -4.10 -30.20 -6.60
C GLU A 453 -3.09 -29.85 -5.51
N ILE A 454 -3.38 -30.15 -4.24
CA ILE A 454 -2.48 -29.87 -3.10
C ILE A 454 -1.94 -31.19 -2.55
N LEU A 455 -0.62 -31.33 -2.53
CA LEU A 455 0.09 -32.51 -2.06
C LEU A 455 0.81 -32.18 -0.75
N GLU A 456 0.31 -32.71 0.37
CA GLU A 456 0.89 -32.51 1.70
C GLU A 456 1.58 -33.80 2.17
N MET A 457 2.82 -33.69 2.63
CA MET A 457 3.58 -34.86 3.06
C MET A 457 3.15 -35.40 4.41
N SER A 458 2.69 -34.53 5.30
CA SER A 458 2.20 -34.84 6.63
C SER A 458 0.79 -35.45 6.57
N ASN A 459 0.37 -36.01 7.70
CA ASN A 459 -1.01 -36.39 7.95
C ASN A 459 -1.88 -35.21 8.46
N ARG A 460 -1.33 -34.00 8.45
CA ARG A 460 -1.97 -32.77 8.91
C ARG A 460 -1.63 -31.61 7.96
N THR A 461 -2.58 -30.73 7.74
CA THR A 461 -2.36 -29.46 7.02
C THR A 461 -2.00 -28.31 7.95
N GLY A 462 -1.55 -27.20 7.36
CA GLY A 462 -1.19 -25.97 8.08
C GLY A 462 0.31 -25.78 8.29
N GLY A 463 1.09 -26.84 8.22
CA GLY A 463 2.55 -26.78 8.35
C GLY A 463 2.96 -26.08 9.65
N ARG A 464 3.60 -24.91 9.53
CA ARG A 464 4.07 -24.08 10.66
C ARG A 464 2.98 -23.29 11.38
N ILE A 465 1.73 -23.35 10.92
CA ILE A 465 0.57 -23.00 11.72
C ILE A 465 0.09 -24.29 12.38
N PHE A 466 0.34 -24.40 13.68
CA PHE A 466 0.08 -25.62 14.45
C PHE A 466 -0.28 -25.27 15.89
N THR A 467 -1.48 -25.68 16.29
CA THR A 467 -1.95 -25.62 17.66
C THR A 467 -1.93 -27.02 18.25
N TYR A 468 -1.34 -27.17 19.43
CA TYR A 468 -1.35 -28.42 20.19
C TYR A 468 -2.36 -28.32 21.32
N ARG A 469 -3.35 -29.22 21.33
CA ARG A 469 -4.33 -29.36 22.41
C ARG A 469 -3.91 -30.52 23.30
N PHE A 470 -3.76 -30.27 24.60
CA PHE A 470 -3.38 -31.32 25.57
C PHE A 470 -4.47 -32.39 25.72
N ASN A 471 -5.72 -32.04 25.40
CA ASN A 471 -6.83 -32.97 25.31
C ASN A 471 -7.76 -32.57 24.16
N GLU A 472 -7.46 -33.07 22.95
CA GLU A 472 -8.24 -32.81 21.73
C GLU A 472 -9.73 -33.12 21.93
N THR A 473 -10.06 -34.28 22.52
CA THR A 473 -11.45 -34.70 22.71
C THR A 473 -12.22 -33.78 23.66
N ALA A 474 -11.59 -33.30 24.74
CA ALA A 474 -12.24 -32.34 25.63
C ALA A 474 -12.41 -30.98 24.93
N TRP A 475 -11.42 -30.55 24.15
CA TRP A 475 -11.50 -29.33 23.36
C TRP A 475 -12.66 -29.37 22.35
N ASP A 476 -12.78 -30.45 21.57
CA ASP A 476 -13.86 -30.66 20.57
C ASP A 476 -15.26 -30.62 21.18
N LEU A 477 -15.40 -31.04 22.44
CA LEU A 477 -16.68 -31.06 23.16
C LEU A 477 -16.98 -29.74 23.88
N SER A 478 -16.02 -28.81 23.92
CA SER A 478 -16.11 -27.55 24.63
C SER A 478 -16.34 -26.35 23.71
N LYS A 479 -16.70 -25.21 24.27
CA LYS A 479 -16.96 -23.95 23.56
C LYS A 479 -16.20 -22.76 24.15
N PRO A 480 -16.04 -21.65 23.41
CA PRO A 480 -15.54 -20.41 23.97
C PRO A 480 -16.25 -20.04 25.28
N GLY A 481 -15.48 -19.74 26.32
CA GLY A 481 -15.97 -19.51 27.68
C GLY A 481 -15.91 -20.73 28.60
N GLU A 482 -15.64 -21.94 28.10
CA GLU A 482 -15.52 -23.16 28.91
C GLU A 482 -14.04 -23.52 29.19
N PRO A 483 -13.71 -24.12 30.36
CA PRO A 483 -12.33 -24.39 30.75
C PRO A 483 -11.46 -25.15 29.76
N ASP A 484 -11.97 -26.27 29.25
CA ASP A 484 -11.23 -27.20 28.38
C ASP A 484 -10.94 -26.60 27.00
N TYR A 485 -11.73 -25.61 26.57
CA TYR A 485 -11.55 -24.90 25.31
C TYR A 485 -10.22 -24.13 25.24
N TYR A 486 -9.64 -23.82 26.41
CA TYR A 486 -8.38 -23.08 26.53
C TYR A 486 -7.20 -23.97 26.91
N ASN A 487 -7.34 -25.31 26.85
CA ASN A 487 -6.26 -26.26 27.16
C ASN A 487 -5.38 -26.57 25.93
N TYR A 488 -4.80 -25.52 25.34
CA TYR A 488 -3.95 -25.61 24.16
C TYR A 488 -2.83 -24.58 24.22
N TYR A 489 -1.85 -24.74 23.33
CA TYR A 489 -0.93 -23.67 22.98
C TYR A 489 -0.56 -23.73 21.49
N ASP A 490 -0.18 -22.58 20.93
CA ASP A 490 0.31 -22.51 19.55
C ASP A 490 1.80 -22.86 19.49
N VAL A 491 2.11 -23.97 18.83
CA VAL A 491 3.48 -24.46 18.59
C VAL A 491 4.21 -23.52 17.62
N GLY A 492 3.50 -23.03 16.61
CA GLY A 492 4.03 -22.15 15.57
C GLY A 492 3.59 -20.68 15.72
N ALA A 493 2.99 -20.12 14.67
CA ALA A 493 2.42 -18.78 14.68
C ALA A 493 1.38 -18.65 15.81
N MET A 494 1.41 -17.54 16.57
CA MET A 494 0.58 -17.38 17.78
C MET A 494 0.03 -15.97 18.00
N ARG A 495 0.45 -15.00 17.18
CA ARG A 495 0.11 -13.58 17.36
C ARG A 495 0.30 -12.78 16.08
N PHE A 496 -0.36 -11.64 16.00
CA PHE A 496 -0.26 -10.66 14.92
C PHE A 496 -0.07 -9.26 15.48
N PRO A 497 0.87 -8.47 14.95
CA PRO A 497 0.94 -7.04 15.23
C PRO A 497 -0.23 -6.32 14.56
N GLY A 498 -0.77 -5.28 15.20
CA GLY A 498 -1.81 -4.44 14.61
C GLY A 498 -1.21 -3.37 13.69
N LEU A 499 -0.60 -3.81 12.59
CA LEU A 499 0.00 -2.99 11.53
C LEU A 499 -0.75 -3.22 10.23
N SER A 500 -0.88 -2.18 9.40
CA SER A 500 -1.49 -2.29 8.06
C SER A 500 -0.74 -3.25 7.15
N TRP A 501 0.56 -3.47 7.40
CA TRP A 501 1.36 -4.51 6.75
C TRP A 501 0.76 -5.92 6.89
N MET A 502 -0.02 -6.18 7.95
CA MET A 502 -0.71 -7.45 8.16
C MET A 502 -2.12 -7.50 7.57
N ASP A 503 -2.59 -6.46 6.87
CA ASP A 503 -3.99 -6.33 6.43
C ASP A 503 -4.44 -7.46 5.50
N ARG A 504 -3.55 -8.03 4.68
CA ARG A 504 -3.88 -9.19 3.85
C ARG A 504 -4.22 -10.43 4.67
N VAL A 505 -3.74 -10.52 5.90
CA VAL A 505 -4.03 -11.65 6.80
C VAL A 505 -5.21 -11.33 7.70
N ILE A 506 -5.11 -10.26 8.49
CA ILE A 506 -6.05 -9.94 9.59
C ILE A 506 -6.85 -8.65 9.39
N GLY A 507 -6.71 -7.99 8.24
CA GLY A 507 -7.41 -6.74 7.95
C GLY A 507 -8.93 -6.93 7.82
N SER A 508 -9.67 -5.82 7.89
CA SER A 508 -11.14 -5.82 7.80
C SER A 508 -11.68 -5.80 6.37
N GLN A 509 -10.81 -5.77 5.36
CA GLN A 509 -11.21 -5.86 3.97
C GLN A 509 -11.71 -7.27 3.66
N ASN A 510 -12.77 -7.40 2.85
CA ASN A 510 -13.36 -8.70 2.46
C ASN A 510 -12.37 -9.66 1.77
N THR A 511 -11.18 -9.17 1.45
CA THR A 511 -10.10 -9.85 0.71
C THR A 511 -8.96 -10.31 1.62
N SER A 512 -8.98 -9.94 2.92
CA SER A 512 -8.05 -10.50 3.90
C SER A 512 -8.36 -11.98 4.13
N VAL A 513 -7.36 -12.76 4.55
CA VAL A 513 -7.54 -14.19 4.84
C VAL A 513 -8.66 -14.41 5.86
N VAL A 514 -8.63 -13.67 6.98
CA VAL A 514 -9.63 -13.81 8.04
C VAL A 514 -11.02 -13.45 7.56
N SER A 515 -11.20 -12.30 6.88
CA SER A 515 -12.51 -11.88 6.40
C SER A 515 -13.04 -12.83 5.33
N TYR A 516 -12.19 -13.20 4.36
CA TYR A 516 -12.58 -14.09 3.28
C TYR A 516 -13.04 -15.45 3.80
N VAL A 517 -12.28 -16.05 4.73
CA VAL A 517 -12.69 -17.32 5.35
C VAL A 517 -14.02 -17.15 6.08
N ASN A 518 -14.16 -16.12 6.92
CA ASN A 518 -15.37 -15.89 7.71
C ASN A 518 -16.63 -15.67 6.85
N ASP A 519 -16.47 -15.06 5.69
CA ASP A 519 -17.56 -14.80 4.75
C ASP A 519 -17.97 -16.04 3.93
N ASN A 520 -17.10 -17.05 3.83
CA ASN A 520 -17.29 -18.21 2.95
C ASN A 520 -17.43 -19.56 3.67
N VAL A 521 -17.18 -19.64 4.98
CA VAL A 521 -17.50 -20.85 5.76
C VAL A 521 -18.99 -20.94 6.07
N GLU A 522 -19.55 -22.15 6.04
CA GLU A 522 -20.98 -22.38 6.26
C GLU A 522 -21.39 -22.35 7.74
N ASP A 523 -20.55 -22.89 8.63
CA ASP A 523 -20.83 -23.00 10.06
C ASP A 523 -20.17 -21.85 10.84
N ASP A 524 -20.91 -21.19 11.73
CA ASP A 524 -20.38 -20.13 12.59
C ASP A 524 -19.23 -20.62 13.48
N SER A 525 -19.22 -21.91 13.82
CA SER A 525 -18.13 -22.54 14.57
C SER A 525 -16.83 -22.66 13.78
N ASP A 526 -16.82 -22.36 12.47
CA ASP A 526 -15.64 -22.33 11.59
C ASP A 526 -15.08 -20.94 11.34
N LYS A 527 -15.77 -19.91 11.85
CA LYS A 527 -15.27 -18.55 11.80
C LYS A 527 -14.03 -18.38 12.68
N ILE A 528 -13.09 -17.61 12.17
CA ILE A 528 -11.88 -17.18 12.85
C ILE A 528 -12.24 -15.97 13.70
N THR A 529 -12.14 -16.13 15.03
CA THR A 529 -12.36 -15.05 15.99
C THR A 529 -11.03 -14.48 16.45
N MET A 530 -10.80 -13.20 16.14
CA MET A 530 -9.63 -12.47 16.61
C MET A 530 -9.85 -11.95 18.03
N ILE A 531 -8.88 -12.15 18.91
CA ILE A 531 -8.88 -11.66 20.29
C ILE A 531 -7.62 -10.84 20.59
N PRO A 532 -7.63 -9.95 21.60
CA PRO A 532 -6.43 -9.25 22.02
C PRO A 532 -5.31 -10.22 22.45
N TYR A 533 -4.09 -9.92 22.01
CA TYR A 533 -2.87 -10.56 22.52
C TYR A 533 -2.14 -9.58 23.43
N TYR A 534 -2.06 -9.88 24.72
CA TYR A 534 -1.35 -9.04 25.68
C TYR A 534 0.14 -9.32 25.58
N PHE A 535 0.86 -8.47 24.84
CA PHE A 535 2.30 -8.66 24.61
C PHE A 535 3.14 -8.46 25.88
N GLN A 536 2.74 -7.50 26.73
CA GLN A 536 3.39 -7.16 28.00
C GLN A 536 2.34 -7.08 29.11
N ALA A 537 2.71 -7.55 30.30
CA ALA A 537 1.90 -7.43 31.51
C ALA A 537 2.77 -6.98 32.68
N ASN A 538 2.30 -6.00 33.46
CA ASN A 538 3.11 -5.32 34.50
C ASN A 538 3.67 -6.24 35.61
N ASN A 539 3.06 -7.40 35.83
CA ASN A 539 3.43 -8.33 36.90
C ASN A 539 4.23 -9.55 36.39
N THR A 540 4.95 -9.38 35.28
CA THR A 540 5.92 -10.35 34.76
C THR A 540 7.34 -9.96 35.15
N TYR A 541 8.33 -10.80 34.87
CA TYR A 541 9.67 -10.68 35.45
C TYR A 541 10.80 -10.76 34.42
N ARG A 542 11.96 -10.23 34.82
CA ARG A 542 13.26 -10.45 34.17
C ARG A 542 14.21 -11.10 35.18
N LEU A 543 14.83 -12.21 34.82
CA LEU A 543 15.82 -12.90 35.63
C LEU A 543 17.14 -13.01 34.87
N TYR A 544 18.10 -12.17 35.19
CA TYR A 544 19.40 -12.15 34.53
C TYR A 544 20.52 -12.08 35.57
N ASN A 545 21.56 -12.89 35.37
CA ASN A 545 22.69 -13.05 36.29
C ASN A 545 22.25 -13.22 37.76
N GLY A 546 21.19 -14.00 37.98
CA GLY A 546 20.63 -14.27 39.32
C GLY A 546 19.82 -13.12 39.94
N GLU A 547 19.67 -11.98 39.26
CA GLU A 547 18.86 -10.86 39.70
C GLU A 547 17.44 -10.95 39.12
N LEU A 548 16.44 -11.10 40.00
CA LEU A 548 15.02 -11.11 39.62
C LEU A 548 14.41 -9.71 39.81
N VAL A 549 13.97 -9.09 38.72
CA VAL A 549 13.30 -7.79 38.73
C VAL A 549 11.95 -7.85 38.03
N SER A 550 11.09 -6.85 38.27
CA SER A 550 9.83 -6.73 37.51
C SER A 550 10.12 -6.36 36.05
N ILE A 551 9.20 -6.67 35.14
CA ILE A 551 9.38 -6.45 33.68
C ILE A 551 9.67 -4.99 33.30
N ASN A 552 9.19 -4.05 34.12
CA ASN A 552 9.36 -2.60 33.93
C ASN A 552 10.70 -2.08 34.47
N ALA A 553 11.41 -2.91 35.25
CA ALA A 553 12.79 -2.67 35.63
C ALA A 553 13.73 -3.39 34.66
N ILE A 554 14.97 -2.91 34.58
CA ILE A 554 16.03 -3.51 33.76
C ILE A 554 17.19 -3.81 34.72
N PRO A 555 17.76 -5.02 34.68
CA PRO A 555 18.96 -5.31 35.45
C PRO A 555 20.06 -4.29 35.12
N SER A 556 20.82 -3.85 36.13
CA SER A 556 21.82 -2.79 35.93
C SER A 556 22.93 -3.24 34.97
N GLU A 557 23.63 -2.31 34.33
CA GLU A 557 24.82 -2.60 33.52
C GLU A 557 25.92 -3.31 34.33
N GLN A 558 25.98 -3.08 35.64
CA GLN A 558 26.89 -3.79 36.56
C GLN A 558 26.57 -5.27 36.68
N THR A 559 25.31 -5.66 36.45
CA THR A 559 24.86 -7.05 36.38
C THR A 559 25.54 -7.79 35.21
N PHE A 560 26.15 -7.08 34.26
CA PHE A 560 26.86 -7.66 33.10
C PHE A 560 28.34 -7.26 33.03
N ASP A 561 28.94 -6.83 34.14
CA ASP A 561 30.34 -6.38 34.22
C ASP A 561 30.69 -5.24 33.23
N ILE A 562 29.69 -4.44 32.81
CA ILE A 562 29.92 -3.28 31.96
C ILE A 562 30.36 -2.10 32.84
N PRO A 563 31.53 -1.48 32.55
CA PRO A 563 32.02 -0.35 33.34
C PRO A 563 31.02 0.82 33.33
N ASN A 564 30.68 1.34 34.51
CA ASN A 564 29.71 2.44 34.71
C ASN A 564 30.25 3.82 34.32
N ASP A 565 31.36 3.85 33.58
CA ASP A 565 31.98 5.02 32.99
C ASP A 565 31.30 5.43 31.68
N ASN A 566 30.30 4.66 31.21
CA ASN A 566 29.57 4.91 29.99
C ASN A 566 28.25 5.67 30.22
N SER A 567 28.13 6.89 29.66
CA SER A 567 26.96 7.76 29.82
C SER A 567 25.68 7.23 29.18
N THR A 568 25.76 6.25 28.27
CA THR A 568 24.61 5.82 27.46
C THR A 568 23.64 4.93 28.24
N PHE A 569 24.13 3.86 28.89
CA PHE A 569 23.27 2.89 29.60
C PHE A 569 22.79 3.38 30.97
N SER A 570 23.39 4.44 31.51
CA SER A 570 22.87 5.13 32.70
C SER A 570 21.57 5.91 32.44
N VAL A 571 21.21 6.12 31.16
CA VAL A 571 20.03 6.91 30.76
C VAL A 571 19.08 6.10 29.86
N LEU A 572 19.60 5.16 29.06
CA LEU A 572 18.82 4.38 28.10
C LEU A 572 18.87 2.88 28.42
N SER A 573 17.74 2.20 28.18
CA SER A 573 17.69 0.74 28.20
C SER A 573 18.48 0.14 27.03
N PRO A 574 18.96 -1.11 27.12
CA PRO A 574 19.62 -1.76 25.98
C PRO A 574 18.75 -1.81 24.73
N GLY A 575 17.44 -2.06 24.90
CA GLY A 575 16.45 -1.94 23.82
C GLY A 575 16.42 -0.54 23.21
N ALA A 576 16.30 0.51 24.02
CA ALA A 576 16.29 1.88 23.52
C ALA A 576 17.61 2.28 22.85
N VAL A 577 18.75 1.73 23.26
CA VAL A 577 20.03 1.93 22.58
C VAL A 577 19.98 1.37 21.16
N PHE A 578 19.51 0.14 20.98
CA PHE A 578 19.34 -0.44 19.65
C PHE A 578 18.30 0.32 18.82
N SER A 579 17.09 0.56 19.36
CA SER A 579 16.03 1.30 18.69
C SER A 579 16.52 2.67 18.21
N ASN A 580 17.28 3.39 19.04
CA ASN A 580 17.83 4.70 18.68
C ASN A 580 18.90 4.58 17.58
N ALA A 581 19.76 3.55 17.63
CA ALA A 581 20.81 3.33 16.64
C ALA A 581 20.24 3.09 15.25
N VAL A 582 19.11 2.36 15.15
CA VAL A 582 18.49 2.02 13.85
C VAL A 582 17.26 2.86 13.52
N LYS A 583 16.92 3.86 14.33
CA LYS A 583 15.67 4.63 14.23
C LYS A 583 15.40 5.19 12.83
N SER A 584 16.43 5.71 12.18
CA SER A 584 16.29 6.27 10.83
C SER A 584 15.81 5.25 9.80
N LEU A 585 16.18 3.97 9.97
CA LEU A 585 15.79 2.87 9.10
C LEU A 585 14.37 2.37 9.42
N THR A 586 14.02 2.26 10.71
CA THR A 586 12.65 1.88 11.13
C THR A 586 11.62 2.97 10.82
N ASP A 587 12.02 4.24 10.93
CA ASP A 587 11.20 5.39 10.52
C ASP A 587 10.95 5.35 9.01
N ALA A 588 11.97 5.00 8.20
CA ALA A 588 11.82 4.86 6.76
C ALA A 588 10.81 3.76 6.39
N LEU A 589 10.87 2.59 7.05
CA LEU A 589 9.87 1.51 6.88
C LEU A 589 8.45 1.97 7.26
N SER A 590 8.32 2.74 8.34
CA SER A 590 7.02 3.25 8.81
C SER A 590 6.45 4.34 7.90
N GLN A 591 7.32 5.10 7.24
CA GLN A 591 6.94 6.14 6.29
C GLN A 591 6.47 5.54 4.96
N ASP A 592 7.23 4.60 4.42
CA ASP A 592 6.94 3.86 3.20
C ASP A 592 7.72 2.54 3.22
N PHE A 593 7.02 1.42 3.33
CA PHE A 593 7.65 0.12 3.53
C PHE A 593 8.64 -0.23 2.41
N ASP A 594 8.29 0.06 1.16
CA ASP A 594 9.14 -0.27 0.01
C ASP A 594 10.40 0.57 -0.05
N THR A 595 10.29 1.88 0.12
CA THR A 595 11.44 2.79 0.14
C THR A 595 12.32 2.48 1.34
N GLY A 596 11.72 2.21 2.50
CA GLY A 596 12.41 1.78 3.70
C GLY A 596 13.16 0.47 3.49
N PHE A 597 12.51 -0.56 2.95
CA PHE A 597 13.13 -1.85 2.67
C PHE A 597 14.26 -1.73 1.65
N ASN A 598 14.08 -0.94 0.57
CA ASN A 598 15.15 -0.67 -0.39
C ASN A 598 16.34 0.08 0.24
N LEU A 599 16.08 0.96 1.21
CA LEU A 599 17.15 1.58 2.01
C LEU A 599 17.86 0.52 2.87
N LEU A 600 17.13 -0.43 3.47
CA LEU A 600 17.74 -1.53 4.24
C LEU A 600 18.70 -2.35 3.39
N MET A 601 18.40 -2.57 2.11
CA MET A 601 19.26 -3.35 1.21
C MET A 601 20.66 -2.72 1.01
N GLN A 602 20.83 -1.43 1.30
CA GLN A 602 22.15 -0.78 1.29
C GLN A 602 23.03 -1.19 2.48
N TYR A 603 22.45 -1.88 3.48
CA TYR A 603 23.11 -2.35 4.69
C TYR A 603 22.96 -3.87 4.88
N ASP A 604 22.48 -4.60 3.87
CA ASP A 604 22.25 -6.05 3.97
C ASP A 604 23.56 -6.83 4.04
N ASP A 605 24.69 -6.25 3.59
CA ASP A 605 26.01 -6.88 3.55
C ASP A 605 26.73 -6.95 4.91
N ILE A 606 26.19 -6.29 5.94
CA ILE A 606 26.74 -6.24 7.29
C ILE A 606 25.78 -6.82 8.32
N SER A 607 26.32 -7.33 9.43
CA SER A 607 25.50 -7.79 10.56
C SER A 607 25.10 -6.66 11.50
N ALA A 608 24.11 -6.91 12.37
CA ALA A 608 23.74 -5.95 13.41
C ALA A 608 24.91 -5.64 14.37
N ARG A 609 25.72 -6.65 14.71
CA ARG A 609 26.95 -6.46 15.51
C ARG A 609 27.94 -5.57 14.78
N GLU A 610 28.21 -5.84 13.50
CA GLU A 610 29.15 -5.03 12.72
C GLU A 610 28.70 -3.57 12.65
N TYR A 611 27.41 -3.33 12.42
CA TYR A 611 26.84 -1.98 12.42
C TYR A 611 27.07 -1.26 13.76
N LEU A 612 26.78 -1.91 14.90
CA LEU A 612 26.97 -1.30 16.22
C LEU A 612 28.45 -1.06 16.55
N LEU A 613 29.36 -1.94 16.13
CA LEU A 613 30.80 -1.70 16.25
C LEU A 613 31.22 -0.45 15.47
N GLN A 614 30.69 -0.25 14.26
CA GLN A 614 30.93 0.95 13.45
C GLN A 614 30.36 2.23 14.10
N GLN A 615 29.29 2.11 14.89
CA GLN A 615 28.76 3.22 15.71
C GLN A 615 29.56 3.48 17.00
N GLY A 616 30.60 2.68 17.28
CA GLY A 616 31.51 2.88 18.40
C GLY A 616 31.13 2.15 19.70
N TYR A 617 30.14 1.26 19.67
CA TYR A 617 29.84 0.37 20.80
C TYR A 617 30.93 -0.70 20.95
N THR A 618 31.22 -1.11 22.18
CA THR A 618 32.18 -2.18 22.47
C THR A 618 31.52 -3.56 22.34
N PRO A 619 32.29 -4.65 22.14
CA PRO A 619 31.72 -6.01 22.08
C PRO A 619 30.86 -6.37 23.29
N ALA A 620 31.29 -6.01 24.51
CA ALA A 620 30.54 -6.30 25.73
C ALA A 620 29.20 -5.54 25.81
N GLU A 621 29.16 -4.30 25.34
CA GLU A 621 27.91 -3.53 25.26
C GLU A 621 26.94 -4.13 24.25
N ILE A 622 27.45 -4.61 23.12
CA ILE A 622 26.64 -5.27 22.10
C ILE A 622 26.09 -6.61 22.62
N ASP A 623 26.91 -7.39 23.34
CA ASP A 623 26.47 -8.64 23.96
C ASP A 623 25.37 -8.40 25.00
N TYR A 624 25.45 -7.29 25.75
CA TYR A 624 24.41 -6.90 26.67
C TYR A 624 23.12 -6.47 25.97
N ILE A 625 23.21 -5.71 24.88
CA ILE A 625 22.05 -5.37 24.04
C ILE A 625 21.38 -6.65 23.55
N GLU A 626 22.12 -7.52 22.85
CA GLU A 626 21.60 -8.79 22.31
C GLU A 626 20.93 -9.62 23.40
N THR A 627 21.60 -9.80 24.55
CA THR A 627 21.11 -10.64 25.66
C THR A 627 19.74 -10.20 26.19
N ILE A 628 19.47 -8.89 26.19
CA ILE A 628 18.23 -8.32 26.71
C ILE A 628 17.14 -8.23 25.66
N THR A 629 17.49 -8.02 24.39
CA THR A 629 16.53 -7.71 23.33
C THR A 629 16.21 -8.91 22.43
N ASP A 630 17.13 -9.86 22.29
CA ASP A 630 17.05 -10.89 21.26
C ASP A 630 17.58 -12.27 21.72
N ALA A 631 17.63 -13.24 20.81
CA ALA A 631 18.20 -14.57 21.07
C ALA A 631 19.70 -14.61 20.80
N THR A 632 20.35 -15.62 21.37
CA THR A 632 21.81 -15.71 21.37
C THR A 632 22.37 -15.89 19.95
N GLN A 633 23.39 -15.09 19.61
CA GLN A 633 24.06 -14.99 18.30
C GLN A 633 23.28 -14.31 17.18
N HIS A 634 22.07 -13.83 17.42
CA HIS A 634 21.31 -13.12 16.39
C HIS A 634 22.05 -11.93 15.81
N PHE A 635 22.73 -11.14 16.63
CA PHE A 635 23.44 -9.94 16.14
C PHE A 635 24.65 -10.29 15.27
N ASP A 636 25.16 -11.51 15.37
CA ASP A 636 26.24 -12.03 14.53
C ASP A 636 25.74 -12.67 13.23
N VAL A 637 24.59 -13.37 13.29
CA VAL A 637 24.07 -14.12 12.14
C VAL A 637 23.07 -13.34 11.30
N TYR A 638 22.40 -12.32 11.85
CA TYR A 638 21.45 -11.48 11.12
C TYR A 638 22.19 -10.51 10.20
N SER A 639 21.64 -10.25 9.02
CA SER A 639 21.94 -8.97 8.36
C SER A 639 21.33 -7.82 9.17
N LEU A 640 21.90 -6.62 9.05
CA LEU A 640 21.29 -5.44 9.67
C LEU A 640 19.86 -5.25 9.16
N SER A 641 19.59 -5.52 7.88
CA SER A 641 18.26 -5.45 7.29
C SER A 641 17.27 -6.35 8.02
N GLN A 642 17.64 -7.61 8.30
CA GLN A 642 16.81 -8.54 9.07
C GLN A 642 16.55 -8.04 10.49
N ALA A 643 17.59 -7.56 11.19
CA ALA A 643 17.47 -7.05 12.55
C ALA A 643 16.55 -5.82 12.64
N VAL A 644 16.62 -4.93 11.64
CA VAL A 644 15.78 -3.73 11.56
C VAL A 644 14.32 -4.06 11.26
N LEU A 645 14.05 -5.07 10.42
CA LEU A 645 12.68 -5.53 10.17
C LEU A 645 12.03 -6.07 11.43
N GLU A 646 12.74 -6.91 12.19
CA GLU A 646 12.25 -7.42 13.48
C GLU A 646 11.99 -6.27 14.47
N GLU A 647 12.95 -5.35 14.62
CA GLU A 647 12.80 -4.17 15.48
C GLU A 647 11.59 -3.33 15.09
N TRP A 648 11.40 -3.06 13.79
CA TRP A 648 10.27 -2.31 13.28
C TRP A 648 8.94 -2.98 13.59
N ILE A 649 8.80 -4.28 13.38
CA ILE A 649 7.56 -5.03 13.66
C ILE A 649 7.18 -4.93 15.14
N PHE A 650 8.14 -5.06 16.06
CA PHE A 650 7.87 -5.02 17.49
C PHE A 650 7.72 -3.61 18.07
N THR A 651 8.22 -2.57 17.40
CA THR A 651 8.18 -1.18 17.90
C THR A 651 7.14 -0.29 17.22
N ALA A 652 6.83 -0.52 15.95
CA ALA A 652 5.83 0.27 15.22
C ALA A 652 4.39 -0.09 15.63
N SER A 653 4.15 -1.34 16.06
CA SER A 653 2.84 -1.76 16.53
C SER A 653 2.60 -1.29 17.96
N SER A 654 1.46 -0.65 18.22
CA SER A 654 1.02 -0.38 19.59
C SER A 654 0.87 -1.69 20.37
N LEU A 655 1.30 -1.71 21.64
CA LEU A 655 1.17 -2.90 22.51
C LEU A 655 -0.28 -3.38 22.66
N ASN A 656 -1.26 -2.49 22.49
CA ASN A 656 -2.69 -2.80 22.63
C ASN A 656 -3.35 -3.24 21.31
N SER A 657 -2.65 -3.19 20.18
CA SER A 657 -3.20 -3.58 18.88
C SER A 657 -2.84 -5.01 18.46
N TRP A 658 -2.02 -5.71 19.26
CA TRP A 658 -1.67 -7.11 19.00
C TRP A 658 -2.88 -8.03 19.15
N GLN A 659 -2.97 -9.02 18.28
CA GLN A 659 -4.09 -9.97 18.23
C GLN A 659 -3.60 -11.42 18.20
N ALA A 660 -4.49 -12.34 18.58
CA ALA A 660 -4.35 -13.78 18.44
C ALA A 660 -5.68 -14.39 17.97
N VAL A 661 -5.69 -15.69 17.69
CA VAL A 661 -6.89 -16.40 17.28
C VAL A 661 -7.46 -17.18 18.47
N GLU A 662 -8.73 -16.97 18.77
CA GLU A 662 -9.42 -17.72 19.82
C GLU A 662 -9.62 -19.18 19.39
N GLY A 663 -9.19 -20.12 20.24
CA GLY A 663 -9.27 -21.56 20.00
C GLY A 663 -8.05 -22.17 19.31
N GLY A 664 -7.01 -21.36 19.02
CA GLY A 664 -5.78 -21.79 18.37
C GLY A 664 -5.58 -21.19 16.99
N MET A 665 -4.33 -20.97 16.59
CA MET A 665 -3.99 -20.43 15.26
C MET A 665 -4.39 -21.37 14.11
N ASP A 666 -4.44 -22.68 14.33
CA ASP A 666 -4.84 -23.67 13.32
C ASP A 666 -6.31 -23.54 12.87
N ARG A 667 -7.14 -22.81 13.62
CA ARG A 667 -8.47 -22.35 13.20
C ARG A 667 -8.43 -21.63 11.85
N MET A 668 -7.36 -20.88 11.56
CA MET A 668 -7.18 -20.24 10.27
C MET A 668 -7.01 -21.25 9.14
N ILE A 669 -6.19 -22.28 9.38
CA ILE A 669 -5.93 -23.35 8.41
C ILE A 669 -7.20 -24.15 8.14
N ASN A 670 -7.89 -24.56 9.20
CA ASN A 670 -9.13 -25.32 9.10
C ASN A 670 -10.21 -24.53 8.33
N GLY A 671 -10.32 -23.23 8.58
CA GLY A 671 -11.23 -22.35 7.83
C GLY A 671 -10.83 -22.19 6.36
N MET A 672 -9.53 -22.03 6.06
CA MET A 672 -9.02 -21.98 4.69
C MET A 672 -9.31 -23.27 3.92
N GLU A 673 -9.19 -24.45 4.54
CA GLU A 673 -9.54 -25.72 3.89
C GLU A 673 -11.03 -25.84 3.58
N LYS A 674 -11.89 -25.35 4.48
CA LYS A 674 -13.35 -25.45 4.33
C LYS A 674 -13.91 -24.61 3.18
N VAL A 675 -13.19 -23.56 2.75
CA VAL A 675 -13.59 -22.73 1.60
C VAL A 675 -13.06 -23.25 0.26
N LEU A 676 -12.19 -24.27 0.26
CA LEU A 676 -11.69 -24.90 -0.95
C LEU A 676 -12.69 -25.92 -1.50
N ASN A 677 -12.79 -25.97 -2.82
CA ASN A 677 -13.62 -26.94 -3.55
C ASN A 677 -12.91 -28.30 -3.74
N GLN A 678 -11.61 -28.38 -3.45
CA GLN A 678 -10.80 -29.58 -3.52
C GLN A 678 -10.12 -29.85 -2.18
N THR A 679 -10.07 -31.13 -1.80
CA THR A 679 -9.44 -31.58 -0.56
C THR A 679 -7.93 -31.68 -0.71
N VAL A 680 -7.19 -31.35 0.34
CA VAL A 680 -5.74 -31.58 0.41
C VAL A 680 -5.44 -33.08 0.45
N GLU A 681 -4.53 -33.56 -0.40
CA GLU A 681 -4.07 -34.94 -0.37
C GLU A 681 -2.93 -35.11 0.64
N LEU A 682 -3.26 -35.66 1.80
CA LEU A 682 -2.32 -35.94 2.89
C LEU A 682 -1.44 -37.16 2.60
N ASN A 683 -0.29 -37.26 3.28
CA ASN A 683 0.70 -38.34 3.16
C ASN A 683 1.32 -38.48 1.75
N LYS A 684 1.27 -37.41 0.94
CA LYS A 684 1.80 -37.33 -0.41
C LYS A 684 3.14 -36.59 -0.44
N ARG A 685 4.20 -37.26 0.03
CA ARG A 685 5.54 -36.68 -0.03
C ARG A 685 6.02 -36.58 -1.47
N VAL A 686 6.25 -35.36 -1.94
CA VAL A 686 6.99 -35.12 -3.17
C VAL A 686 8.48 -35.41 -2.97
N THR A 687 9.02 -36.30 -3.79
CA THR A 687 10.41 -36.77 -3.75
C THR A 687 11.25 -36.26 -4.92
N ALA A 688 10.61 -35.91 -6.05
CA ALA A 688 11.29 -35.35 -7.20
C ALA A 688 10.37 -34.46 -8.03
N LEU A 689 10.95 -33.46 -8.68
CA LEU A 689 10.30 -32.64 -9.71
C LEU A 689 11.10 -32.77 -11.00
N LYS A 690 10.44 -33.14 -12.10
CA LYS A 690 11.10 -33.44 -13.38
C LYS A 690 10.41 -32.74 -14.54
N PRO A 691 11.12 -32.41 -15.64
CA PRO A 691 10.47 -31.94 -16.84
C PRO A 691 9.44 -32.96 -17.35
N SER A 692 8.22 -32.50 -17.65
CA SER A 692 7.21 -33.33 -18.30
C SER A 692 7.43 -33.37 -19.81
N SER A 693 7.08 -34.49 -20.45
CA SER A 693 7.05 -34.59 -21.91
C SER A 693 6.03 -33.64 -22.57
N THR A 694 5.08 -33.12 -21.80
CA THR A 694 4.06 -32.15 -22.26
C THR A 694 4.50 -30.69 -22.11
N GLY A 695 5.73 -30.43 -21.64
CA GLY A 695 6.27 -29.08 -21.44
C GLY A 695 6.01 -28.48 -20.05
N GLY A 696 5.25 -29.15 -19.18
CA GLY A 696 5.05 -28.80 -17.78
C GLY A 696 6.01 -29.52 -16.83
N ILE A 697 5.55 -29.82 -15.60
CA ILE A 697 6.32 -30.52 -14.56
C ILE A 697 5.67 -31.85 -14.21
N THR A 698 6.48 -32.91 -14.14
CA THR A 698 6.12 -34.18 -13.52
C THR A 698 6.53 -34.16 -12.06
N VAL A 699 5.55 -34.28 -11.16
CA VAL A 699 5.75 -34.43 -9.71
C VAL A 699 5.81 -35.91 -9.38
N VAL A 700 6.89 -36.35 -8.72
CA VAL A 700 7.06 -37.73 -8.24
C VAL A 700 6.81 -37.77 -6.75
N ILE A 701 5.82 -38.55 -6.36
CA ILE A 701 5.35 -38.71 -4.99
C ILE A 701 5.90 -40.03 -4.42
N ASN A 702 5.88 -40.19 -3.09
CA ASN A 702 6.24 -41.44 -2.43
C ASN A 702 5.55 -42.65 -3.09
N ASN A 703 6.24 -43.80 -3.09
CA ASN A 703 5.86 -45.00 -3.87
C ASN A 703 5.93 -44.83 -5.39
N ASN A 704 6.64 -43.81 -5.89
CA ASN A 704 6.86 -43.55 -7.32
C ASN A 704 5.56 -43.27 -8.09
N GLU A 705 4.54 -42.77 -7.40
CA GLU A 705 3.34 -42.19 -8.01
C GLU A 705 3.75 -40.91 -8.77
N LYS A 706 3.18 -40.70 -9.97
CA LYS A 706 3.51 -39.56 -10.82
C LYS A 706 2.27 -38.77 -11.19
N ARG A 707 2.37 -37.45 -11.10
CA ARG A 707 1.36 -36.47 -11.54
C ARG A 707 2.01 -35.47 -12.49
N ASN A 708 1.25 -34.96 -13.46
CA ASN A 708 1.75 -33.97 -14.42
C ASN A 708 0.89 -32.73 -14.33
N TYR A 709 1.54 -31.58 -14.26
CA TYR A 709 0.89 -30.28 -14.19
C TYR A 709 1.49 -29.32 -15.21
N SER A 710 0.70 -28.35 -15.65
CA SER A 710 1.18 -27.23 -16.47
C SER A 710 2.17 -26.37 -15.69
N HIS A 711 1.90 -26.14 -14.40
CA HIS A 711 2.79 -25.44 -13.47
C HIS A 711 2.85 -26.15 -12.12
N VAL A 712 3.94 -25.93 -11.37
CA VAL A 712 4.04 -26.35 -9.97
C VAL A 712 4.41 -25.14 -9.10
N ILE A 713 3.68 -24.94 -8.00
CA ILE A 713 4.06 -24.02 -6.93
C ILE A 713 4.63 -24.86 -5.78
N ASN A 714 5.92 -24.71 -5.53
CA ASN A 714 6.57 -25.36 -4.39
C ASN A 714 6.54 -24.43 -3.17
N THR A 715 5.83 -24.82 -2.12
CA THR A 715 5.58 -24.00 -0.92
C THR A 715 6.32 -24.49 0.32
N VAL A 716 7.09 -25.58 0.19
CA VAL A 716 7.79 -26.20 1.32
C VAL A 716 8.99 -25.35 1.75
N PRO A 717 9.37 -25.38 3.04
CA PRO A 717 10.57 -24.69 3.51
C PRO A 717 11.83 -25.15 2.77
N LEU A 718 12.84 -24.28 2.68
CA LEU A 718 14.03 -24.52 1.86
C LEU A 718 14.81 -25.77 2.26
N GLY A 719 14.85 -26.10 3.57
CA GLY A 719 15.49 -27.33 4.05
C GLY A 719 14.81 -28.60 3.54
N ALA A 720 13.46 -28.66 3.58
CA ALA A 720 12.68 -29.75 2.99
C ALA A 720 12.76 -29.76 1.45
N MET A 721 12.87 -28.59 0.82
CA MET A 721 13.03 -28.45 -0.62
C MET A 721 14.38 -28.99 -1.11
N ALA A 722 15.45 -28.75 -0.35
CA ALA A 722 16.81 -29.10 -0.74
C ALA A 722 17.06 -30.61 -0.92
N VAL A 723 16.20 -31.46 -0.35
CA VAL A 723 16.29 -32.93 -0.45
C VAL A 723 15.44 -33.52 -1.58
N MET A 724 14.69 -32.71 -2.33
CA MET A 724 13.94 -33.16 -3.51
C MET A 724 14.88 -33.33 -4.72
N ASP A 725 14.72 -34.40 -5.51
CA ASP A 725 15.44 -34.54 -6.78
C ASP A 725 14.89 -33.57 -7.82
N MET A 726 15.58 -32.44 -7.98
CA MET A 726 15.34 -31.42 -9.01
C MET A 726 16.48 -31.37 -10.04
N THR A 727 17.35 -32.39 -10.07
CA THR A 727 18.60 -32.35 -10.85
C THR A 727 18.39 -32.29 -12.36
N SER A 728 17.25 -32.79 -12.84
CA SER A 728 16.86 -32.75 -14.25
C SER A 728 16.17 -31.45 -14.68
N LEU A 729 15.86 -30.55 -13.73
CA LEU A 729 15.24 -29.26 -14.02
C LEU A 729 16.31 -28.21 -14.33
N ASP A 730 15.92 -27.24 -15.16
CA ASP A 730 16.72 -26.08 -15.51
C ASP A 730 16.63 -25.01 -14.42
N LEU A 731 17.28 -25.30 -13.29
CA LEU A 731 17.57 -24.32 -12.24
C LEU A 731 18.95 -23.74 -12.48
N ASP A 732 19.07 -22.42 -12.45
CA ASP A 732 20.37 -21.76 -12.54
C ASP A 732 21.22 -22.00 -11.27
N TYR A 733 22.49 -21.60 -11.33
CA TYR A 733 23.40 -21.78 -10.21
C TYR A 733 22.99 -20.98 -8.97
N GLN A 734 22.47 -19.77 -9.14
CA GLN A 734 22.09 -18.91 -8.03
C GLN A 734 20.82 -19.41 -7.33
N GLN A 735 19.85 -19.96 -8.07
CA GLN A 735 18.69 -20.67 -7.51
C GLN A 735 19.13 -21.86 -6.65
N LYS A 736 20.02 -22.70 -7.18
CA LYS A 736 20.59 -23.84 -6.43
C LYS A 736 21.38 -23.36 -5.20
N LEU A 737 22.09 -22.24 -5.32
CA LEU A 737 22.85 -21.65 -4.24
C LEU A 737 21.91 -21.12 -3.14
N ALA A 738 20.84 -20.43 -3.51
CA ALA A 738 19.85 -19.87 -2.61
C ALA A 738 19.14 -20.96 -1.79
N ILE A 739 18.64 -22.02 -2.45
CA ILE A 739 18.02 -23.18 -1.77
C ILE A 739 18.95 -23.77 -0.70
N ARG A 740 20.26 -23.76 -0.97
CA ARG A 740 21.27 -24.32 -0.05
C ARG A 740 21.74 -23.36 1.03
N LYS A 741 21.78 -22.05 0.77
CA LYS A 741 22.48 -21.06 1.61
C LYS A 741 21.55 -20.13 2.39
N LEU A 742 20.36 -19.85 1.90
CA LEU A 742 19.41 -18.99 2.60
C LEU A 742 19.14 -19.58 3.98
N TRP A 743 19.37 -18.77 5.00
CA TRP A 743 19.43 -19.24 6.37
C TRP A 743 18.03 -19.41 6.96
N TYR A 744 17.89 -20.44 7.79
CA TYR A 744 16.70 -20.76 8.55
C TYR A 744 17.06 -20.83 10.02
N ASP A 745 16.38 -20.04 10.84
CA ASP A 745 16.59 -20.02 12.28
C ASP A 745 16.01 -21.29 12.92
N PRO A 746 16.71 -21.93 13.88
CA PRO A 746 16.10 -22.91 14.75
C PRO A 746 15.19 -22.25 15.78
N ALA A 747 14.02 -22.83 16.01
CA ALA A 747 13.15 -22.42 17.09
C ALA A 747 12.43 -23.62 17.72
N GLY A 748 12.09 -23.49 18.99
CA GLY A 748 11.45 -24.53 19.75
C GLY A 748 10.55 -23.97 20.84
N LYS A 749 9.48 -24.71 21.15
CA LYS A 749 8.57 -24.39 22.24
C LYS A 749 8.34 -25.60 23.13
N ILE A 750 8.24 -25.34 24.42
CA ILE A 750 7.79 -26.32 25.42
C ILE A 750 6.44 -25.84 25.94
N GLY A 751 5.37 -26.52 25.55
CA GLY A 751 4.04 -26.32 26.12
C GLY A 751 3.90 -27.12 27.41
N MET A 752 3.26 -26.53 28.42
CA MET A 752 2.91 -27.23 29.65
C MET A 752 1.46 -26.96 30.03
N SER A 753 0.77 -27.97 30.54
CA SER A 753 -0.55 -27.85 31.16
C SER A 753 -0.44 -28.09 32.65
N PHE A 754 -1.11 -27.24 33.43
CA PHE A 754 -1.14 -27.29 34.89
C PHE A 754 -2.58 -27.45 35.42
N LYS A 755 -2.73 -28.00 36.63
CA LYS A 755 -4.00 -28.19 37.34
C LYS A 755 -4.77 -26.88 37.51
N SER A 756 -4.05 -25.76 37.60
CA SER A 756 -4.62 -24.42 37.71
C SER A 756 -3.73 -23.40 36.99
N ARG A 757 -4.30 -22.24 36.65
CA ARG A 757 -3.54 -21.05 36.24
C ARG A 757 -2.92 -20.39 37.46
N TRP A 758 -1.89 -21.01 38.02
CA TRP A 758 -1.23 -20.59 39.26
C TRP A 758 -0.65 -19.16 39.22
N TRP A 759 -0.48 -18.59 38.02
CA TRP A 759 -0.06 -17.20 37.80
C TRP A 759 -1.21 -16.18 37.92
N GLN A 760 -2.48 -16.62 37.89
CA GLN A 760 -3.65 -15.75 38.04
C GLN A 760 -4.09 -15.61 39.50
N PRO A 761 -4.70 -14.45 39.88
CA PRO A 761 -5.07 -13.31 39.05
C PRO A 761 -3.94 -12.29 38.79
N GLN A 762 -2.72 -12.55 39.26
CA GLN A 762 -1.63 -11.57 39.23
C GLN A 762 -1.12 -11.28 37.82
N VAL A 763 -1.07 -12.29 36.95
CA VAL A 763 -0.55 -12.20 35.58
C VAL A 763 -1.66 -12.52 34.58
N ILE A 764 -1.85 -11.63 33.60
CA ILE A 764 -2.80 -11.79 32.48
C ILE A 764 -2.02 -11.54 31.19
N GLY A 765 -1.75 -12.60 30.44
CA GLY A 765 -0.86 -12.55 29.28
C GLY A 765 0.55 -12.02 29.61
N GLY A 766 1.25 -11.51 28.61
CA GLY A 766 2.63 -11.05 28.74
C GLY A 766 3.66 -12.18 28.73
N GLN A 767 4.90 -11.81 29.04
CA GLN A 767 6.08 -12.69 28.95
C GLN A 767 7.06 -12.36 30.07
N SER A 768 7.70 -13.38 30.63
CA SER A 768 8.88 -13.22 31.50
C SER A 768 10.13 -13.66 30.76
N PHE A 769 11.27 -13.01 31.02
CA PHE A 769 12.51 -13.19 30.27
C PHE A 769 13.68 -13.55 31.18
N SER A 770 14.66 -14.28 30.65
CA SER A 770 15.83 -14.74 31.39
C SER A 770 17.00 -15.12 30.48
N ASP A 771 18.19 -15.16 31.06
CA ASP A 771 19.40 -15.81 30.53
C ASP A 771 19.51 -17.31 30.89
N LEU A 772 18.58 -17.84 31.69
CA LEU A 772 18.45 -19.27 31.95
C LEU A 772 18.05 -20.03 30.67
N PRO A 773 18.34 -21.35 30.55
CA PRO A 773 18.10 -22.14 29.35
C PRO A 773 16.73 -21.96 28.68
N ILE A 774 15.64 -21.81 29.46
CA ILE A 774 14.29 -21.67 28.88
C ILE A 774 14.02 -20.33 28.18
N ARG A 775 14.90 -19.34 28.38
CA ARG A 775 14.93 -17.94 27.88
C ARG A 775 13.69 -17.11 28.17
N ARG A 776 12.50 -17.55 27.79
CA ARG A 776 11.26 -16.83 28.05
C ARG A 776 10.09 -17.79 28.23
N CYS A 777 9.17 -17.42 29.12
CA CYS A 777 7.86 -18.07 29.23
C CYS A 777 6.76 -17.09 28.82
N VAL A 778 5.69 -17.60 28.19
CA VAL A 778 4.58 -16.81 27.66
C VAL A 778 3.30 -17.24 28.35
N TYR A 779 2.63 -16.28 29.00
CA TYR A 779 1.32 -16.53 29.61
C TYR A 779 0.22 -16.35 28.56
N PRO A 780 -0.81 -17.20 28.54
CA PRO A 780 -1.86 -17.13 27.53
C PRO A 780 -2.66 -15.82 27.64
N SER A 781 -3.02 -15.25 26.49
CA SER A 781 -3.94 -14.10 26.39
C SER A 781 -5.41 -14.51 26.21
N TYR A 782 -5.67 -15.82 26.13
CA TYR A 782 -7.00 -16.41 25.96
C TYR A 782 -7.53 -17.05 27.25
N GLY A 783 -8.85 -17.16 27.36
CA GLY A 783 -9.53 -17.71 28.55
C GLY A 783 -9.37 -16.83 29.80
N VAL A 784 -8.98 -15.56 29.65
CA VAL A 784 -8.70 -14.63 30.77
C VAL A 784 -9.94 -14.41 31.64
N ASN A 785 -11.12 -14.36 31.02
CA ASN A 785 -12.40 -14.14 31.69
C ASN A 785 -13.16 -15.44 31.98
N THR A 786 -12.51 -16.60 31.80
CA THR A 786 -13.12 -17.91 32.01
C THR A 786 -12.73 -18.44 33.39
N THR A 787 -13.74 -18.67 34.23
CA THR A 787 -13.57 -19.32 35.53
C THR A 787 -12.93 -20.69 35.33
N ASP A 788 -11.89 -20.99 36.10
CA ASP A 788 -11.17 -22.28 36.07
C ASP A 788 -10.61 -22.66 34.69
N ALA A 789 -10.33 -21.69 33.82
CA ALA A 789 -9.69 -21.94 32.53
C ALA A 789 -8.43 -22.80 32.67
N ALA A 790 -8.24 -23.76 31.76
CA ALA A 790 -7.14 -24.70 31.83
C ALA A 790 -5.77 -24.00 31.91
N GLY A 791 -4.86 -24.58 32.70
CA GLY A 791 -3.53 -24.05 32.98
C GLY A 791 -2.51 -24.27 31.86
N ALA A 792 -2.90 -24.16 30.59
CA ALA A 792 -1.97 -24.28 29.46
C ALA A 792 -1.14 -23.01 29.26
N MET A 793 0.17 -23.16 29.07
CA MET A 793 1.09 -22.05 28.77
C MET A 793 2.29 -22.50 27.93
N ILE A 794 3.05 -21.53 27.41
CA ILE A 794 4.37 -21.79 26.82
C ILE A 794 5.41 -21.59 27.92
N ALA A 795 5.94 -22.69 28.46
CA ALA A 795 6.94 -22.66 29.52
C ALA A 795 8.32 -22.23 29.01
N SER A 796 8.63 -22.51 27.76
CA SER A 796 9.86 -22.06 27.09
C SER A 796 9.59 -21.72 25.63
N TYR A 797 10.13 -20.58 25.18
CA TYR A 797 10.19 -20.22 23.76
C TYR A 797 11.59 -19.73 23.37
N THR A 798 12.32 -20.56 22.63
CA THR A 798 13.74 -20.35 22.31
C THR A 798 13.98 -20.35 20.81
N TRP A 799 14.92 -19.50 20.36
CA TRP A 799 15.37 -19.34 18.97
C TRP A 799 16.89 -19.59 18.89
N SER A 800 17.45 -19.63 17.68
CA SER A 800 18.89 -19.80 17.39
C SER A 800 19.58 -20.87 18.25
N GLN A 801 20.72 -20.54 18.82
CA GLN A 801 21.58 -21.45 19.56
C GLN A 801 20.89 -21.99 20.82
N ASP A 802 19.99 -21.22 21.44
CA ASP A 802 19.23 -21.68 22.60
C ASP A 802 18.27 -22.80 22.20
N SER A 803 17.56 -22.63 21.08
CA SER A 803 16.70 -23.67 20.53
C SER A 803 17.47 -24.92 20.16
N SER A 804 18.64 -24.76 19.52
CA SER A 804 19.48 -25.90 19.13
C SER A 804 19.97 -26.70 20.35
N ARG A 805 20.31 -26.00 21.44
CA ARG A 805 20.76 -26.63 22.70
C ARG A 805 19.63 -27.39 23.39
N LEU A 806 18.44 -26.79 23.50
CA LEU A 806 17.30 -27.45 24.12
C LEU A 806 16.71 -28.56 23.25
N GLY A 807 16.62 -28.33 21.94
CA GLY A 807 16.06 -29.26 20.96
C GLY A 807 16.71 -30.64 21.01
N ALA A 808 18.02 -30.70 21.28
CA ALA A 808 18.76 -31.95 21.47
C ALA A 808 18.18 -32.88 22.55
N PHE A 809 17.43 -32.34 23.53
CA PHE A 809 16.80 -33.11 24.61
C PHE A 809 15.37 -33.57 24.28
N TYR A 810 14.77 -33.13 23.17
CA TYR A 810 13.35 -33.35 22.90
C TYR A 810 13.07 -34.73 22.27
N HIS A 811 14.08 -35.50 21.89
CA HIS A 811 13.89 -36.67 21.02
C HIS A 811 13.71 -38.01 21.75
N THR A 812 14.02 -38.10 23.04
CA THR A 812 13.88 -39.35 23.82
C THR A 812 13.25 -39.08 25.17
N SER A 813 12.47 -40.02 25.69
CA SER A 813 11.81 -39.86 26.99
C SER A 813 12.81 -39.62 28.13
N GLU A 814 13.96 -40.30 28.13
CA GLU A 814 15.03 -40.09 29.12
C GLU A 814 15.60 -38.66 29.07
N ALA A 815 15.87 -38.15 27.86
CA ALA A 815 16.35 -36.78 27.70
C ALA A 815 15.27 -35.74 28.05
N GLN A 816 14.00 -36.03 27.75
CA GLN A 816 12.86 -35.21 28.11
C GLN A 816 12.68 -35.13 29.63
N GLU A 817 12.85 -36.23 30.37
CA GLU A 817 12.83 -36.23 31.84
C GLU A 817 13.93 -35.34 32.42
N HIS A 818 15.15 -35.40 31.88
CA HIS A 818 16.25 -34.54 32.32
C HIS A 818 15.98 -33.06 32.05
N ILE A 819 15.50 -32.71 30.85
CA ILE A 819 15.25 -31.30 30.54
C ILE A 819 14.01 -30.77 31.27
N LEU A 820 13.02 -31.61 31.58
CA LEU A 820 11.85 -31.24 32.37
C LEU A 820 12.26 -30.70 33.76
N ASP A 821 13.21 -31.35 34.43
CA ASP A 821 13.74 -30.90 35.72
C ASP A 821 14.30 -29.46 35.66
N VAL A 822 15.06 -29.18 34.60
CA VAL A 822 15.65 -27.86 34.33
C VAL A 822 14.56 -26.84 34.01
N VAL A 823 13.60 -27.19 33.16
CA VAL A 823 12.50 -26.29 32.76
C VAL A 823 11.67 -25.89 33.98
N LEU A 824 11.28 -26.84 34.83
CA LEU A 824 10.54 -26.55 36.05
C LEU A 824 11.33 -25.68 37.02
N SER A 825 12.63 -25.97 37.18
CA SER A 825 13.52 -25.16 38.03
C SER A 825 13.66 -23.73 37.53
N ASN A 826 13.83 -23.53 36.22
CA ASN A 826 13.95 -22.21 35.62
C ASN A 826 12.62 -21.45 35.65
N LEU A 827 11.52 -22.12 35.32
CA LEU A 827 10.18 -21.53 35.37
C LEU A 827 9.84 -21.08 36.79
N ALA A 828 10.17 -21.89 37.79
CA ALA A 828 10.01 -21.55 39.21
C ALA A 828 10.81 -20.29 39.57
N ALA A 829 12.10 -20.25 39.22
CA ALA A 829 12.98 -19.11 39.49
C ALA A 829 12.48 -17.82 38.83
N MET A 830 12.03 -17.89 37.57
CA MET A 830 11.52 -16.74 36.82
C MET A 830 10.18 -16.20 37.36
N ASN A 831 9.40 -17.04 38.04
CA ASN A 831 8.06 -16.70 38.50
C ASN A 831 7.95 -16.52 40.01
N ASN A 832 9.07 -16.60 40.73
CA ASN A 832 9.12 -16.52 42.19
C ASN A 832 8.18 -17.53 42.89
N VAL A 833 8.12 -18.76 42.37
CA VAL A 833 7.44 -19.92 42.97
C VAL A 833 8.46 -21.02 43.23
N THR A 834 8.10 -22.06 43.97
CA THR A 834 9.00 -23.20 44.19
C THR A 834 8.84 -24.24 43.08
N LYS A 835 9.92 -24.99 42.81
CA LYS A 835 9.89 -26.09 41.85
C LYS A 835 8.91 -27.17 42.28
N GLU A 836 8.90 -27.53 43.56
CA GLU A 836 8.00 -28.56 44.12
C GLU A 836 6.53 -28.18 43.96
N PHE A 837 6.22 -26.88 44.00
CA PHE A 837 4.88 -26.40 43.71
C PHE A 837 4.51 -26.62 42.23
N LEU A 838 5.41 -26.30 41.30
CA LEU A 838 5.16 -26.54 39.87
C LEU A 838 5.07 -28.04 39.53
N GLU A 839 5.88 -28.88 40.18
CA GLU A 839 5.80 -30.34 40.05
C GLU A 839 4.43 -30.87 40.50
N ASP A 840 3.89 -30.39 41.62
CA ASP A 840 2.52 -30.75 42.03
C ASP A 840 1.48 -30.22 41.03
N GLN A 841 1.68 -29.04 40.45
CA GLN A 841 0.71 -28.47 39.52
C GLN A 841 0.75 -29.11 38.13
N LEU A 842 1.86 -29.71 37.71
CA LEU A 842 2.05 -30.20 36.34
C LEU A 842 1.08 -31.34 36.01
N VAL A 843 0.46 -31.23 34.84
CA VAL A 843 -0.45 -32.25 34.28
C VAL A 843 0.18 -32.93 33.07
N ASP A 844 0.67 -32.13 32.12
CA ASP A 844 1.22 -32.65 30.87
C ASP A 844 2.22 -31.68 30.22
N THR A 845 3.07 -32.20 29.33
CA THR A 845 4.14 -31.47 28.67
C THR A 845 4.26 -31.86 27.20
N HIS A 846 4.48 -30.88 26.33
CA HIS A 846 4.72 -31.09 24.91
C HIS A 846 5.98 -30.34 24.47
N PHE A 847 6.94 -31.07 23.91
CA PHE A 847 8.23 -30.54 23.44
C PHE A 847 8.23 -30.50 21.91
N TRP A 848 8.62 -29.37 21.33
CA TRP A 848 8.70 -29.22 19.88
C TRP A 848 9.94 -28.46 19.45
N ASP A 849 10.67 -29.03 18.49
CA ASP A 849 11.83 -28.43 17.81
C ASP A 849 11.60 -28.50 16.30
N TRP A 850 11.49 -27.33 15.64
CA TRP A 850 11.17 -27.26 14.21
C TRP A 850 12.25 -27.88 13.30
N TYR A 851 13.50 -28.03 13.75
CA TYR A 851 14.54 -28.71 12.97
C TYR A 851 14.46 -30.25 13.04
N ALA A 852 13.76 -30.79 14.04
CA ALA A 852 13.62 -32.23 14.26
C ALA A 852 12.66 -32.92 13.27
N HIS A 853 11.93 -32.12 12.50
CA HIS A 853 10.80 -32.54 11.69
C HIS A 853 11.11 -32.37 10.21
N GLU A 854 11.05 -33.47 9.47
CA GLU A 854 11.45 -33.54 8.06
C GLU A 854 10.52 -32.76 7.11
N GLU A 855 9.33 -32.40 7.57
CA GLU A 855 8.38 -31.53 6.86
C GLU A 855 8.86 -30.09 6.78
N TYR A 856 9.74 -29.67 7.71
CA TYR A 856 10.13 -28.28 7.88
C TYR A 856 11.64 -28.10 7.75
N VAL A 857 12.42 -28.88 8.50
CA VAL A 857 13.89 -28.78 8.54
C VAL A 857 14.33 -27.33 8.80
N GLY A 858 13.68 -26.68 9.78
CA GLY A 858 13.88 -25.28 10.11
C GLY A 858 12.59 -24.61 10.59
N ALA A 859 12.71 -23.60 11.46
CA ALA A 859 11.54 -22.86 11.92
C ALA A 859 11.07 -21.84 10.89
N PHE A 860 11.94 -20.90 10.50
CA PHE A 860 11.61 -19.85 9.55
C PHE A 860 12.87 -19.19 9.00
N ALA A 861 12.76 -18.52 7.85
CA ALA A 861 13.86 -17.74 7.32
C ALA A 861 14.17 -16.55 8.23
N ILE A 862 15.46 -16.28 8.38
CA ILE A 862 16.01 -15.09 9.03
C ILE A 862 17.35 -14.87 8.36
N PHE A 863 17.46 -13.88 7.49
CA PHE A 863 18.60 -13.85 6.59
C PHE A 863 19.84 -13.26 7.23
N GLY A 864 20.97 -13.90 6.92
CA GLY A 864 22.28 -13.36 7.26
C GLY A 864 22.78 -12.38 6.23
N PRO A 865 23.98 -11.81 6.45
CA PRO A 865 24.54 -10.81 5.55
C PRO A 865 24.56 -11.25 4.08
N ASP A 866 24.21 -10.31 3.20
CA ASP A 866 24.03 -10.42 1.74
C ASP A 866 22.85 -11.30 1.27
N GLN A 867 22.12 -11.98 2.15
CA GLN A 867 21.19 -13.01 1.69
C GLN A 867 19.88 -12.44 1.12
N PHE A 868 19.35 -11.33 1.66
CA PHE A 868 18.16 -10.67 1.11
C PHE A 868 18.45 -10.08 -0.26
N SER A 869 19.54 -9.34 -0.39
CA SER A 869 19.85 -8.55 -1.58
C SER A 869 20.45 -9.37 -2.72
N THR A 870 21.07 -10.54 -2.43
CA THR A 870 21.81 -11.33 -3.45
C THR A 870 21.28 -12.75 -3.71
N LEU A 871 20.73 -13.44 -2.71
CA LEU A 871 20.34 -14.86 -2.85
C LEU A 871 18.83 -15.06 -3.04
N MET A 872 18.01 -14.51 -2.15
CA MET A 872 16.55 -14.44 -2.28
C MET A 872 16.10 -14.06 -3.71
N PRO A 873 16.75 -13.06 -4.37
CA PRO A 873 16.52 -12.72 -5.78
C PRO A 873 16.31 -13.85 -6.73
N SER A 874 17.26 -14.75 -6.69
CA SER A 874 17.38 -15.75 -7.72
C SER A 874 16.27 -16.78 -7.56
N LEU A 875 15.87 -17.06 -6.31
CA LEU A 875 14.86 -18.06 -6.00
C LEU A 875 13.41 -17.52 -6.09
N MET A 876 13.22 -16.19 -6.05
CA MET A 876 11.93 -15.58 -6.36
C MET A 876 11.57 -15.66 -7.85
N GLN A 877 12.55 -15.90 -8.72
CA GLN A 877 12.30 -16.08 -10.16
C GLN A 877 11.85 -17.52 -10.46
N PRO A 878 10.89 -17.72 -11.38
CA PRO A 878 10.46 -19.07 -11.72
C PRO A 878 11.55 -19.81 -12.51
N ALA A 879 11.65 -21.11 -12.27
CA ALA A 879 12.58 -22.01 -12.95
C ALA A 879 11.89 -22.83 -14.05
N GLN A 880 12.68 -23.62 -14.79
CA GLN A 880 12.18 -24.56 -15.79
C GLN A 880 11.25 -23.89 -16.81
N ASN A 881 11.73 -22.88 -17.53
CA ASN A 881 10.95 -22.14 -18.52
C ASN A 881 9.63 -21.54 -17.99
N GLY A 882 9.63 -21.03 -16.76
CA GLY A 882 8.45 -20.41 -16.14
C GLY A 882 7.41 -21.42 -15.62
N ARG A 883 7.80 -22.68 -15.38
CA ARG A 883 6.88 -23.77 -15.01
C ARG A 883 6.99 -24.23 -13.57
N LEU A 884 8.07 -23.87 -12.89
CA LEU A 884 8.27 -24.12 -11.46
C LEU A 884 8.37 -22.78 -10.73
N HIS A 885 7.49 -22.58 -9.77
CA HIS A 885 7.39 -21.37 -8.95
C HIS A 885 7.71 -21.71 -7.49
N PHE A 886 8.29 -20.77 -6.76
CA PHE A 886 8.67 -20.94 -5.37
C PHE A 886 7.93 -19.93 -4.49
N ALA A 887 7.23 -20.43 -3.48
CA ALA A 887 6.51 -19.63 -2.49
C ALA A 887 6.80 -20.13 -1.07
N GLY A 888 6.41 -19.34 -0.08
CA GLY A 888 6.71 -19.57 1.33
C GLY A 888 7.30 -18.30 1.96
N GLU A 889 7.25 -18.21 3.29
CA GLU A 889 7.65 -16.99 4.00
C GLU A 889 9.08 -16.53 3.67
N ALA A 890 10.02 -17.45 3.42
CA ALA A 890 11.40 -17.16 3.05
C ALA A 890 11.58 -16.43 1.70
N LEU A 891 10.52 -16.30 0.90
CA LEU A 891 10.55 -15.69 -0.42
C LEU A 891 9.66 -14.44 -0.45
N SER A 892 9.77 -13.66 0.62
CA SER A 892 9.09 -12.40 0.88
C SER A 892 9.87 -11.61 1.95
N SER A 893 9.55 -10.33 2.09
CA SER A 893 9.97 -9.45 3.19
C SER A 893 9.38 -9.83 4.55
N GLY A 894 8.35 -10.69 4.60
CA GLY A 894 7.66 -11.12 5.81
C GLY A 894 8.14 -12.44 6.40
N HIS A 895 9.46 -12.60 6.53
CA HIS A 895 10.10 -13.72 7.20
C HIS A 895 9.49 -14.02 8.57
N ALA A 896 9.34 -15.29 8.93
CA ALA A 896 8.74 -15.74 10.20
C ALA A 896 7.27 -15.36 10.45
N TRP A 897 6.60 -14.68 9.52
CA TRP A 897 5.21 -14.25 9.65
C TRP A 897 4.30 -14.85 8.55
N ILE A 898 3.00 -14.98 8.85
CA ILE A 898 2.03 -15.51 7.89
C ILE A 898 1.92 -14.62 6.65
N ILE A 899 2.07 -13.29 6.81
CA ILE A 899 2.03 -12.33 5.71
C ILE A 899 3.01 -12.68 4.59
N GLY A 900 4.22 -13.14 4.95
CA GLY A 900 5.21 -13.54 3.96
C GLY A 900 4.80 -14.77 3.16
N ALA A 901 4.14 -15.73 3.80
CA ALA A 901 3.61 -16.92 3.14
C ALA A 901 2.47 -16.57 2.15
N VAL A 902 1.57 -15.65 2.52
CA VAL A 902 0.45 -15.27 1.64
C VAL A 902 0.87 -14.33 0.51
N ASN A 903 1.84 -13.44 0.75
CA ASN A 903 2.38 -12.55 -0.29
C ASN A 903 3.16 -13.33 -1.35
N SER A 904 4.03 -14.26 -0.94
CA SER A 904 4.77 -15.12 -1.89
C SER A 904 3.85 -16.07 -2.69
N ALA A 905 2.75 -16.55 -2.08
CA ALA A 905 1.72 -17.31 -2.78
C ALA A 905 0.99 -16.47 -3.83
N TYR A 906 0.65 -15.22 -3.52
CA TYR A 906 0.05 -14.27 -4.46
C TYR A 906 0.99 -13.96 -5.64
N ARG A 907 2.28 -13.69 -5.35
CA ARG A 907 3.32 -13.52 -6.39
C ARG A 907 3.35 -14.73 -7.32
N SER A 908 3.44 -15.94 -6.78
CA SER A 908 3.55 -17.17 -7.59
C SER A 908 2.34 -17.41 -8.50
N VAL A 909 1.13 -17.08 -8.03
CA VAL A 909 -0.06 -17.13 -8.90
C VAL A 909 0.02 -16.07 -9.99
N SER A 910 0.47 -14.86 -9.67
CA SER A 910 0.66 -13.78 -10.66
C SER A 910 1.69 -14.15 -11.73
N GLU A 911 2.79 -14.80 -11.35
CA GLU A 911 3.80 -15.33 -12.28
C GLU A 911 3.22 -16.36 -13.24
N ILE A 912 2.39 -17.29 -12.76
CA ILE A 912 1.70 -18.27 -13.62
C ILE A 912 0.86 -17.54 -14.67
N LEU A 913 0.06 -16.55 -14.25
CA LEU A 913 -0.79 -15.79 -15.16
C LEU A 913 0.04 -15.00 -16.18
N ALA A 914 1.18 -14.45 -15.77
CA ALA A 914 2.10 -13.73 -16.64
C ALA A 914 2.76 -14.65 -17.68
N VAL A 915 3.25 -15.83 -17.27
CA VAL A 915 3.82 -16.87 -18.15
C VAL A 915 2.78 -17.34 -19.17
N GLU A 916 1.54 -17.52 -18.75
CA GLU A 916 0.42 -17.95 -19.59
C GLU A 916 -0.22 -16.82 -20.39
N LYS A 917 0.25 -15.57 -20.22
CA LYS A 917 -0.25 -14.37 -20.90
C LYS A 917 -1.76 -14.16 -20.69
N ARG A 918 -2.23 -14.48 -19.48
CA ARG A 918 -3.63 -14.34 -19.03
C ARG A 918 -3.84 -13.00 -18.33
N ASN A 919 -3.68 -11.91 -19.08
CA ASN A 919 -3.85 -10.55 -18.57
C ASN A 919 -5.27 -10.34 -18.00
N ASP A 920 -6.27 -10.99 -18.57
CA ASP A 920 -7.66 -10.99 -18.10
C ASP A 920 -7.80 -11.56 -16.67
N LEU A 921 -7.12 -12.65 -16.38
CA LEU A 921 -7.12 -13.25 -15.04
C LEU A 921 -6.22 -12.49 -14.08
N LEU A 922 -5.12 -11.90 -14.56
CA LEU A 922 -4.26 -11.08 -13.73
C LEU A 922 -4.99 -9.80 -13.27
N GLU A 923 -5.75 -9.17 -14.16
CA GLU A 923 -6.66 -8.08 -13.79
C GLU A 923 -7.72 -8.55 -12.80
N SER A 924 -8.31 -9.72 -13.02
CA SER A 924 -9.30 -10.30 -12.09
C SER A 924 -8.71 -10.60 -10.72
N LEU A 925 -7.47 -11.09 -10.66
CA LEU A 925 -6.74 -11.34 -9.42
C LEU A 925 -6.56 -10.04 -8.65
N ILE A 926 -6.11 -8.97 -9.30
CA ILE A 926 -5.88 -7.67 -8.65
C ILE A 926 -7.19 -7.02 -8.23
N ASP A 927 -8.20 -7.05 -9.09
CA ASP A 927 -9.50 -6.43 -8.81
C ASP A 927 -10.20 -7.14 -7.65
N THR A 928 -9.96 -8.44 -7.47
CA THR A 928 -10.54 -9.23 -6.38
C THR A 928 -9.69 -9.20 -5.11
N TRP A 929 -8.35 -9.28 -5.21
CA TRP A 929 -7.46 -9.53 -4.07
C TRP A 929 -6.48 -8.38 -3.76
N GLY A 930 -6.61 -7.25 -4.46
CA GLY A 930 -5.69 -6.13 -4.37
C GLY A 930 -4.30 -6.48 -4.91
N THR A 931 -3.31 -5.63 -4.62
CA THR A 931 -1.89 -5.89 -4.88
C THR A 931 -1.15 -6.25 -3.59
N ILE A 932 -0.01 -6.92 -3.70
CA ILE A 932 0.93 -7.01 -2.59
C ILE A 932 1.87 -5.81 -2.60
N ASP A 933 2.62 -5.64 -1.51
CA ASP A 933 3.79 -4.79 -1.54
C ASP A 933 4.61 -5.26 -2.74
N GLU A 934 4.84 -4.32 -3.64
CA GLU A 934 6.10 -3.69 -3.42
C GLU A 934 7.24 -4.83 -3.40
N VAL A 935 8.15 -4.78 -2.45
CA VAL A 935 9.37 -5.62 -2.39
C VAL A 935 9.16 -7.14 -2.51
N ASP A 936 7.97 -7.67 -2.23
CA ASP A 936 7.62 -9.10 -2.29
C ASP A 936 7.44 -9.64 -3.70
N MET A 937 7.49 -8.76 -4.68
CA MET A 937 7.41 -9.10 -6.07
C MET A 937 8.83 -9.42 -6.64
N GLY A 938 9.94 -8.93 -6.03
CA GLY A 938 11.34 -9.19 -6.45
C GLY A 938 12.20 -8.05 -7.08
N TRP A 939 12.16 -6.78 -6.62
CA TRP A 939 12.84 -5.63 -7.31
C TRP A 939 14.30 -5.33 -7.13
N TYR A 940 15.07 -6.03 -6.31
CA TYR A 940 16.49 -5.71 -6.30
C TYR A 940 17.06 -6.05 -7.69
N THR A 941 17.45 -5.02 -8.44
CA THR A 941 18.43 -5.25 -9.49
C THR A 941 19.78 -5.15 -8.82
N HIS A 942 20.61 -6.16 -9.06
CA HIS A 942 22.05 -5.96 -9.07
C HIS A 942 22.35 -4.74 -9.95
N THR A 943 22.54 -3.58 -9.33
CA THR A 943 23.55 -2.67 -9.88
C THR A 943 24.85 -3.43 -9.68
N THR A 944 25.33 -4.01 -10.78
CA THR A 944 26.66 -4.57 -10.87
C THR A 944 27.63 -3.49 -10.41
N VAL A 945 28.25 -3.68 -9.25
CA VAL A 945 29.49 -3.00 -8.86
C VAL A 945 30.62 -3.58 -9.68
#